data_AF-Q50289-F1
#
_entry.id   AF-Q50289-F1
#
_cell.length_a   1.000
_cell.length_b   1.000
_cell.length_c   1.000
_cell.angle_alpha   90.00
_cell.angle_beta   90.00
_cell.angle_gamma   90.00
#
_symmetry.space_group_name_H-M   'P 1'
#
loop_
_entity.id
_entity.type
_entity.pdbx_description
1 polymer ?
#
loop_
_entity_poly.entity_id
_entity_poly.type
_entity_poly.pdbx_seq_one_letter_code
_entity_poly.pdbx_strand_id
1 'polypeptide(L)'
;MKFKLFLGSSFFGVATLLIACGTGRFDQIDDGKIKLAVVTSPSAASSLQTLLDQYNNTKAPADYPVEVVSLDSTGSYTKGKFDTQKRLAAKDKNNFYNLTFNYPDLVSSLAINGMELNLDGVNVSNFEQSFLDFNKNISGVRKPGIYALPATMSGEVLVLNGPVLHYILNSAKKKDGTESKIKTAQLKTASTQAEVKGTMTMASDEQTTKLWTNIQNAAKENAANGTTEKAEKTVSASSLQLKNTNKTTEGTLKIGTDDNTKNLWKKIEDAAKTNGEKGNEKQEATQSNASASLVKLDQKNTSQDKTQNTQTSDDEIKKSWGEYKEVEGGLKGYEFKADVFESWEKLNDFAVRVAKSFSKVSEEKKSGSDIQGVFGIGSLENALYTASFAAGGGDYNNFLFNIKKGRADFSNFFNHNSKTFQSLRDIFNSFKPLIDQKGLISNKHFDTPVNNYAKFHQLAFYVSSTARFPYSFAKDNVKRLIIGKRELEVNPKSMFAIKKENGNNGNSNLLGKVALDNNKSIELYENNIPNGKTDAILIKNQTLISALKNPKQTKSSQRSSQSTNTQNDAICYLAFNSKIRPDDKDIFLLDKFGEKFVTAIVNFEEKTEVKINTLQEKEAVVLPAPQKFKPTDPKSVALVQGPSLIGIHANANEDRSTIKFLNWYLNAEVDWKDGEKKTPAEYLAEKASYLLPFKKVLEKSKQNIKATSKEGEQNQGKKGDGAQNQGKKGDGAQNGKNDKAKHNGFCRYCRQPIFKRFCR
;
A
#
# COMPACT_ATOMS: atom_id res chain seq x y z
N MET A 1 20.97 -13.02 17.65
CA MET A 1 21.13 -13.83 16.42
C MET A 1 21.80 -13.00 15.32
N LYS A 2 22.66 -13.58 14.46
CA LYS A 2 23.16 -12.91 13.24
C LYS A 2 22.01 -12.78 12.22
N PHE A 3 21.61 -11.56 11.88
CA PHE A 3 20.65 -11.27 10.80
C PHE A 3 21.35 -11.40 9.44
N LYS A 4 20.71 -12.04 8.47
CA LYS A 4 21.11 -11.98 7.06
C LYS A 4 20.11 -11.10 6.32
N LEU A 5 20.56 -9.93 5.87
CA LEU A 5 19.79 -9.02 5.04
C LEU A 5 19.74 -9.56 3.61
N PHE A 6 18.55 -9.60 3.00
CA PHE A 6 18.38 -9.98 1.60
C PHE A 6 18.04 -8.72 0.78
N LEU A 7 18.88 -8.43 -0.23
CA LEU A 7 18.65 -7.39 -1.23
C LEU A 7 18.16 -8.07 -2.51
N GLY A 8 16.90 -7.86 -2.87
CA GLY A 8 16.34 -8.40 -4.10
C GLY A 8 16.92 -7.69 -5.32
N SER A 9 17.57 -8.42 -6.23
CA SER A 9 17.99 -7.93 -7.55
C SER A 9 16.90 -8.18 -8.58
N SER A 10 16.43 -7.11 -9.23
CA SER A 10 15.51 -7.14 -10.37
C SER A 10 16.10 -7.90 -11.58
N PHE A 11 15.22 -8.53 -12.36
CA PHE A 11 15.50 -9.39 -13.52
C PHE A 11 16.71 -9.03 -14.40
N PHE A 12 17.52 -10.06 -14.72
CA PHE A 12 18.64 -10.01 -15.66
C PHE A 12 18.17 -9.93 -17.11
N GLY A 13 18.50 -8.83 -17.80
CA GLY A 13 18.64 -8.82 -19.25
C GLY A 13 20.08 -9.21 -19.60
N VAL A 14 20.26 -10.34 -20.28
CA VAL A 14 21.56 -10.78 -20.80
C VAL A 14 21.90 -9.91 -22.01
N ALA A 15 22.72 -8.87 -21.82
CA ALA A 15 23.42 -8.25 -22.94
C ALA A 15 24.69 -9.08 -23.18
N THR A 16 24.68 -9.91 -24.22
CA THR A 16 25.90 -10.54 -24.75
C THR A 16 26.79 -9.46 -25.37
N LEU A 17 27.63 -8.83 -24.55
CA LEU A 17 28.75 -8.02 -25.03
C LEU A 17 29.92 -8.96 -25.37
N LEU A 18 30.23 -9.07 -26.65
CA LEU A 18 31.45 -9.71 -27.16
C LEU A 18 32.66 -8.91 -26.63
N ILE A 19 33.43 -9.50 -25.72
CA ILE A 19 34.64 -8.88 -25.16
C ILE A 19 35.78 -9.07 -26.16
N ALA A 20 36.05 -8.05 -26.99
CA ALA A 20 37.38 -7.89 -27.58
C ALA A 20 38.36 -7.52 -26.47
N CYS A 21 39.60 -8.04 -26.49
CA CYS A 21 40.63 -7.88 -25.45
C CYS A 21 41.11 -6.43 -25.15
N GLY A 22 40.40 -5.38 -25.56
CA GLY A 22 40.61 -4.02 -25.08
C GLY A 22 39.74 -3.75 -23.86
N THR A 23 40.30 -3.17 -22.79
CA THR A 23 39.49 -2.66 -21.67
C THR A 23 38.49 -1.64 -22.24
N GLY A 24 37.19 -1.86 -22.03
CA GLY A 24 36.12 -0.96 -22.50
C GLY A 24 36.15 0.45 -21.88
N ARG A 25 37.10 0.73 -20.98
CA ARG A 25 37.24 1.96 -20.21
C ARG A 25 37.62 3.13 -21.11
N PHE A 26 37.07 4.29 -20.83
CA PHE A 26 37.40 5.55 -21.48
C PHE A 26 37.25 6.71 -20.51
N ASP A 27 38.07 7.74 -20.69
CA ASP A 27 37.87 9.01 -20.00
C ASP A 27 36.79 9.85 -20.74
N GLN A 28 35.93 10.49 -19.95
CA GLN A 28 35.00 11.52 -20.40
C GLN A 28 35.73 12.86 -20.60
N ILE A 29 35.14 13.76 -21.40
CA ILE A 29 35.64 15.13 -21.50
C ILE A 29 35.35 15.83 -20.16
N ASP A 30 36.41 16.35 -19.53
CA ASP A 30 36.28 17.19 -18.34
C ASP A 30 35.57 18.50 -18.72
N ASP A 31 34.30 18.60 -18.37
CA ASP A 31 33.47 19.78 -18.58
C ASP A 31 33.21 20.58 -17.29
N GLY A 32 33.98 20.28 -16.23
CA GLY A 32 33.97 21.02 -14.99
C GLY A 32 32.71 20.84 -14.14
N LYS A 33 31.93 19.77 -14.33
CA LYS A 33 30.67 19.52 -13.62
C LYS A 33 30.47 18.04 -13.29
N ILE A 34 29.62 17.75 -12.31
CA ILE A 34 29.19 16.40 -11.95
C ILE A 34 27.77 16.19 -12.47
N LYS A 35 27.61 15.32 -13.47
CA LYS A 35 26.31 14.89 -14.00
C LYS A 35 25.71 13.79 -13.14
N LEU A 36 24.68 14.16 -12.38
CA LEU A 36 23.87 13.24 -11.59
C LEU A 36 22.64 12.81 -12.39
N ALA A 37 22.72 11.61 -12.96
CA ALA A 37 21.65 11.02 -13.76
C ALA A 37 20.57 10.38 -12.89
N VAL A 38 19.33 10.86 -13.00
CA VAL A 38 18.23 10.48 -12.11
C VAL A 38 16.99 10.00 -12.86
N VAL A 39 16.31 9.02 -12.26
CA VAL A 39 14.95 8.60 -12.60
C VAL A 39 14.05 8.98 -11.43
N THR A 40 13.47 10.18 -11.45
CA THR A 40 12.73 10.71 -10.31
C THR A 40 11.28 10.98 -10.65
N SER A 41 10.40 10.80 -9.66
CA SER A 41 9.07 11.39 -9.72
C SER A 41 9.17 12.91 -9.54
N PRO A 42 8.19 13.69 -10.03
CA PRO A 42 8.21 15.15 -9.90
C PRO A 42 8.40 15.66 -8.45
N SER A 43 7.84 14.95 -7.46
CA SER A 43 8.00 15.33 -6.05
C SER A 43 9.42 15.10 -5.52
N ALA A 44 10.06 14.00 -5.93
CA ALA A 44 11.46 13.73 -5.56
C ALA A 44 12.42 14.67 -6.29
N ALA A 45 12.09 15.07 -7.52
CA ALA A 45 12.88 16.02 -8.31
C ALA A 45 12.99 17.39 -7.61
N SER A 46 11.89 17.91 -7.02
CA SER A 46 11.93 19.17 -6.27
C SER A 46 12.85 19.11 -5.05
N SER A 47 12.75 18.06 -4.23
CA SER A 47 13.62 17.92 -3.05
C SER A 47 15.08 17.70 -3.43
N LEU A 48 15.35 17.01 -4.53
CA LEU A 48 16.70 16.86 -5.08
C LEU A 48 17.24 18.21 -5.55
N GLN A 49 16.45 19.00 -6.27
CA GLN A 49 16.90 20.31 -6.76
C GLN A 49 17.28 21.23 -5.60
N THR A 50 16.42 21.34 -4.56
CA THR A 50 16.73 22.13 -3.36
C THR A 50 18.05 21.71 -2.70
N LEU A 51 18.34 20.41 -2.67
CA LEU A 51 19.59 19.90 -2.14
C LEU A 51 20.80 20.29 -2.99
N LEU A 52 20.68 20.22 -4.31
CA LEU A 52 21.77 20.55 -5.22
C LEU A 52 22.01 22.06 -5.31
N ASP A 53 20.97 22.87 -5.23
CA ASP A 53 21.08 24.32 -5.08
C ASP A 53 21.88 24.66 -3.81
N GLN A 54 21.58 23.98 -2.70
CA GLN A 54 22.32 24.14 -1.45
C GLN A 54 23.81 23.79 -1.62
N TYR A 55 24.13 22.67 -2.29
CA TYR A 55 25.52 22.32 -2.57
C TYR A 55 26.20 23.34 -3.47
N ASN A 56 25.61 23.66 -4.61
CA ASN A 56 26.21 24.54 -5.62
C ASN A 56 26.44 25.96 -5.09
N ASN A 57 25.60 26.42 -4.16
CA ASN A 57 25.75 27.72 -3.49
C ASN A 57 26.76 27.71 -2.31
N THR A 58 27.14 26.54 -1.78
CA THR A 58 28.03 26.45 -0.59
C THR A 58 29.33 25.69 -0.81
N LYS A 59 29.51 25.05 -1.97
CA LYS A 59 30.75 24.37 -2.35
C LYS A 59 31.95 25.32 -2.39
N ALA A 60 33.16 24.80 -2.22
CA ALA A 60 34.36 25.58 -2.43
C ALA A 60 34.47 26.03 -3.90
N PRO A 61 35.13 27.17 -4.21
CA PRO A 61 35.27 27.65 -5.58
C PRO A 61 35.90 26.64 -6.55
N ALA A 62 36.84 25.82 -6.06
CA ALA A 62 37.53 24.80 -6.84
C ALA A 62 36.74 23.47 -6.99
N ASP A 63 35.66 23.28 -6.25
CA ASP A 63 34.83 22.07 -6.36
C ASP A 63 33.82 22.21 -7.51
N TYR A 64 33.57 21.13 -8.23
CA TYR A 64 32.66 21.16 -9.38
C TYR A 64 31.20 21.26 -8.94
N PRO A 65 30.36 22.05 -9.62
CA PRO A 65 28.92 22.03 -9.42
C PRO A 65 28.33 20.67 -9.82
N VAL A 66 27.19 20.33 -9.24
CA VAL A 66 26.39 19.16 -9.63
C VAL A 66 25.18 19.60 -10.45
N GLU A 67 24.96 18.95 -11.59
CA GLU A 67 23.76 19.12 -12.41
C GLU A 67 22.92 17.83 -12.44
N VAL A 68 21.59 17.98 -12.48
CA VAL A 68 20.69 16.85 -12.66
C VAL A 68 20.51 16.57 -14.15
N VAL A 69 20.73 15.32 -14.54
CA VAL A 69 20.31 14.81 -15.85
C VAL A 69 19.09 13.91 -15.64
N SER A 70 17.91 14.37 -16.05
CA SER A 70 16.68 13.57 -16.00
C SER A 70 16.72 12.51 -17.10
N LEU A 71 16.75 11.22 -16.71
CA LEU A 71 16.76 10.11 -17.67
C LEU A 71 15.36 9.69 -18.11
N ASP A 72 14.38 9.77 -17.20
CA ASP A 72 13.02 9.33 -17.46
C ASP A 72 12.05 9.96 -16.46
N SER A 73 11.08 10.72 -16.97
CA SER A 73 10.04 11.38 -16.18
C SER A 73 9.01 10.40 -15.60
N THR A 74 9.06 9.12 -15.99
CA THR A 74 8.21 8.05 -15.45
C THR A 74 8.82 7.32 -14.23
N GLY A 75 10.08 7.63 -13.87
CA GLY A 75 10.77 7.02 -12.73
C GLY A 75 11.23 5.58 -12.96
N SER A 76 11.47 5.16 -14.20
CA SER A 76 11.87 3.79 -14.54
C SER A 76 13.38 3.57 -14.44
N TYR A 77 13.82 2.88 -13.39
CA TYR A 77 15.22 2.43 -13.23
C TYR A 77 15.72 1.58 -14.40
N THR A 78 14.85 0.75 -15.00
CA THR A 78 15.17 -0.06 -16.18
C THR A 78 15.52 0.81 -17.38
N LYS A 79 14.73 1.86 -17.68
CA LYS A 79 15.07 2.79 -18.76
C LYS A 79 16.35 3.55 -18.47
N GLY A 80 16.53 4.02 -17.23
CA GLY A 80 17.77 4.67 -16.82
C GLY A 80 19.00 3.77 -17.00
N LYS A 81 18.88 2.48 -16.68
CA LYS A 81 19.92 1.47 -16.92
C LYS A 81 20.22 1.33 -18.41
N PHE A 82 19.20 1.21 -19.25
CA PHE A 82 19.38 1.08 -20.70
C PHE A 82 20.02 2.32 -21.33
N ASP A 83 19.66 3.52 -20.88
CA ASP A 83 20.31 4.75 -21.34
C ASP A 83 21.80 4.76 -20.99
N THR A 84 22.15 4.47 -19.73
CA THR A 84 23.55 4.35 -19.31
C THR A 84 24.31 3.28 -20.11
N GLN A 85 23.70 2.12 -20.34
CA GLN A 85 24.31 1.04 -21.15
C GLN A 85 24.49 1.45 -22.62
N LYS A 86 23.55 2.19 -23.20
CA LYS A 86 23.65 2.71 -24.57
C LYS A 86 24.81 3.69 -24.71
N ARG A 87 24.97 4.62 -23.77
CA ARG A 87 26.09 5.59 -23.76
C ARG A 87 27.44 4.92 -23.51
N LEU A 88 27.46 3.93 -22.62
CA LEU A 88 28.63 3.09 -22.37
C LEU A 88 29.07 2.36 -23.65
N ALA A 89 28.13 1.73 -24.37
CA ALA A 89 28.41 1.06 -25.64
C ALA A 89 28.88 2.02 -26.73
N ALA A 90 28.33 3.24 -26.77
CA ALA A 90 28.72 4.29 -27.70
C ALA A 90 30.04 5.00 -27.33
N LYS A 91 30.61 4.72 -26.14
CA LYS A 91 31.73 5.46 -25.54
C LYS A 91 31.51 6.97 -25.59
N ASP A 92 30.31 7.41 -25.22
CA ASP A 92 29.90 8.82 -25.27
C ASP A 92 30.70 9.65 -24.27
N LYS A 93 31.77 10.30 -24.71
CA LYS A 93 32.65 11.08 -23.82
C LYS A 93 32.05 12.42 -23.39
N ASN A 94 31.00 12.89 -24.07
CA ASN A 94 30.48 14.25 -23.90
C ASN A 94 29.24 14.29 -23.01
N ASN A 95 28.38 13.27 -23.09
CA ASN A 95 27.08 13.27 -22.42
C ASN A 95 26.88 12.05 -21.51
N PHE A 96 27.97 11.41 -21.09
CA PHE A 96 27.89 10.36 -20.07
C PHE A 96 27.84 10.96 -18.66
N TYR A 97 27.81 10.10 -17.65
CA TYR A 97 27.42 10.46 -16.29
C TYR A 97 28.54 10.19 -15.31
N ASN A 98 28.56 10.93 -14.20
CA ASN A 98 29.49 10.72 -13.09
C ASN A 98 28.82 9.95 -11.94
N LEU A 99 27.51 10.17 -11.76
CA LEU A 99 26.74 9.59 -10.67
C LEU A 99 25.32 9.24 -11.14
N THR A 100 24.74 8.15 -10.64
CA THR A 100 23.34 7.82 -10.94
C THR A 100 22.64 7.12 -9.78
N PHE A 101 21.33 7.34 -9.64
CA PHE A 101 20.47 6.50 -8.80
C PHE A 101 19.97 5.30 -9.61
N ASN A 102 20.50 4.11 -9.34
CA ASN A 102 20.01 2.89 -9.97
C ASN A 102 20.27 1.65 -9.08
N TYR A 103 19.79 0.49 -9.51
CA TYR A 103 20.04 -0.76 -8.81
C TYR A 103 21.50 -1.24 -8.99
N PRO A 104 22.06 -1.96 -7.99
CA PRO A 104 23.44 -2.42 -8.02
C PRO A 104 23.88 -3.25 -9.24
N ASP A 105 22.95 -3.86 -9.97
CA ASP A 105 23.26 -4.61 -11.19
C ASP A 105 23.78 -3.71 -12.33
N LEU A 106 23.51 -2.40 -12.30
CA LEU A 106 24.15 -1.46 -13.21
C LEU A 106 25.67 -1.40 -12.99
N VAL A 107 26.15 -1.50 -11.74
CA VAL A 107 27.59 -1.58 -11.42
C VAL A 107 28.23 -2.76 -12.15
N SER A 108 27.54 -3.90 -12.26
CA SER A 108 28.03 -5.05 -13.02
C SER A 108 28.27 -4.73 -14.50
N SER A 109 27.36 -3.95 -15.11
CA SER A 109 27.51 -3.52 -16.51
C SER A 109 28.69 -2.56 -16.71
N LEU A 110 28.91 -1.67 -15.74
CA LEU A 110 30.06 -0.76 -15.72
C LEU A 110 31.37 -1.52 -15.51
N ALA A 111 31.38 -2.50 -14.58
CA ALA A 111 32.55 -3.30 -14.22
C ALA A 111 33.09 -4.15 -15.37
N ILE A 112 32.21 -4.67 -16.24
CA ILE A 112 32.63 -5.37 -17.46
C ILE A 112 33.48 -4.46 -18.36
N ASN A 113 33.21 -3.16 -18.35
CA ASN A 113 33.93 -2.16 -19.14
C ASN A 113 34.97 -1.37 -18.32
N GLY A 114 35.17 -1.66 -17.02
CA GLY A 114 36.07 -0.88 -16.16
C GLY A 114 35.62 0.58 -15.95
N MET A 115 34.31 0.86 -16.03
CA MET A 115 33.71 2.19 -15.88
C MET A 115 33.03 2.42 -14.52
N GLU A 116 33.14 1.46 -13.60
CA GLU A 116 32.71 1.60 -12.22
C GLU A 116 33.70 2.49 -11.45
N LEU A 117 33.18 3.42 -10.64
CA LEU A 117 34.02 4.24 -9.77
C LEU A 117 34.12 3.60 -8.39
N ASN A 118 35.35 3.39 -7.90
CA ASN A 118 35.58 2.99 -6.52
C ASN A 118 35.36 4.21 -5.59
N LEU A 119 34.47 4.04 -4.61
CA LEU A 119 34.02 5.04 -3.64
C LEU A 119 34.62 4.82 -2.24
N ASP A 120 35.71 4.07 -2.09
CA ASP A 120 36.38 3.84 -0.80
C ASP A 120 36.89 5.16 -0.15
N GLY A 121 37.05 6.23 -0.95
CA GLY A 121 37.33 7.58 -0.46
C GLY A 121 36.13 8.31 0.16
N VAL A 122 34.94 7.72 0.14
CA VAL A 122 33.73 8.27 0.76
C VAL A 122 33.62 7.78 2.20
N ASN A 123 33.48 8.70 3.15
CA ASN A 123 33.21 8.37 4.55
C ASN A 123 31.80 7.78 4.68
N VAL A 124 31.75 6.46 4.87
CA VAL A 124 30.53 5.67 5.05
C VAL A 124 30.28 5.26 6.51
N SER A 125 30.98 5.87 7.47
CA SER A 125 30.89 5.52 8.90
C SER A 125 29.47 5.60 9.48
N ASN A 126 28.64 6.48 8.92
CA ASN A 126 27.22 6.64 9.26
C ASN A 126 26.38 5.40 8.91
N PHE A 127 26.75 4.63 7.88
CA PHE A 127 26.00 3.45 7.45
C PHE A 127 26.14 2.28 8.42
N GLU A 128 25.05 1.54 8.58
CA GLU A 128 25.08 0.20 9.15
C GLU A 128 25.74 -0.78 8.16
N GLN A 129 26.80 -1.47 8.58
CA GLN A 129 27.70 -2.20 7.68
C GLN A 129 26.99 -3.28 6.84
N SER A 130 25.97 -3.93 7.41
CA SER A 130 25.18 -4.96 6.71
C SER A 130 24.48 -4.44 5.45
N PHE A 131 24.25 -3.13 5.33
CA PHE A 131 23.68 -2.51 4.13
C PHE A 131 24.71 -2.19 3.05
N LEU A 132 26.01 -2.27 3.35
CA LEU A 132 27.10 -2.10 2.38
C LEU A 132 27.62 -3.44 1.84
N ASP A 133 27.33 -4.54 2.52
CA ASP A 133 27.87 -5.87 2.22
C ASP A 133 27.50 -6.40 0.82
N PHE A 134 26.45 -5.86 0.18
CA PHE A 134 26.10 -6.25 -1.18
C PHE A 134 27.19 -5.93 -2.21
N ASN A 135 28.03 -4.91 -1.95
CA ASN A 135 29.16 -4.57 -2.81
C ASN A 135 30.13 -5.76 -2.99
N LYS A 136 30.20 -6.67 -2.02
CA LYS A 136 31.03 -7.89 -2.07
C LYS A 136 30.54 -8.92 -3.09
N ASN A 137 29.28 -8.80 -3.55
CA ASN A 137 28.61 -9.79 -4.39
C ASN A 137 28.23 -9.26 -5.77
N ILE A 138 28.71 -8.07 -6.17
CA ILE A 138 28.43 -7.51 -7.49
C ILE A 138 29.28 -8.24 -8.54
N SER A 139 28.61 -8.92 -9.47
CA SER A 139 29.28 -9.65 -10.56
C SER A 139 30.13 -8.70 -11.43
N GLY A 140 31.29 -9.17 -11.89
CA GLY A 140 32.19 -8.41 -12.77
C GLY A 140 33.14 -7.45 -12.06
N VAL A 141 32.83 -7.05 -10.82
CA VAL A 141 33.74 -6.24 -9.98
C VAL A 141 34.94 -7.10 -9.56
N ARG A 142 36.14 -6.72 -10.00
CA ARG A 142 37.37 -7.51 -9.81
C ARG A 142 38.13 -7.18 -8.53
N LYS A 143 37.99 -5.95 -8.01
CA LYS A 143 38.66 -5.47 -6.82
C LYS A 143 37.63 -5.30 -5.70
N PRO A 144 37.91 -5.73 -4.46
CA PRO A 144 37.07 -5.36 -3.32
C PRO A 144 37.01 -3.85 -3.17
N GLY A 145 35.85 -3.32 -2.81
CA GLY A 145 35.64 -1.89 -2.59
C GLY A 145 34.15 -1.55 -2.52
N ILE A 146 33.86 -0.26 -2.31
CA ILE A 146 32.51 0.29 -2.38
C ILE A 146 32.28 0.87 -3.77
N TYR A 147 31.28 0.36 -4.50
CA TYR A 147 30.95 0.82 -5.85
C TYR A 147 29.53 1.37 -5.94
N ALA A 148 28.73 1.13 -4.90
CA ALA A 148 27.38 1.62 -4.77
C ALA A 148 27.04 1.89 -3.30
N LEU A 149 26.35 2.99 -3.05
CA LEU A 149 25.93 3.45 -1.74
C LEU A 149 24.40 3.37 -1.64
N PRO A 150 23.81 2.69 -0.65
CA PRO A 150 22.36 2.69 -0.47
C PRO A 150 21.85 4.12 -0.33
N ALA A 151 20.99 4.55 -1.24
CA ALA A 151 20.57 5.95 -1.28
C ALA A 151 19.17 6.13 -0.71
N THR A 152 18.26 5.25 -1.11
CA THR A 152 16.91 5.19 -0.57
C THR A 152 16.52 3.73 -0.39
N MET A 153 16.09 3.37 0.82
CA MET A 153 15.70 1.99 1.13
C MET A 153 14.22 1.94 1.49
N SER A 154 13.57 0.85 1.11
CA SER A 154 12.22 0.50 1.52
C SER A 154 12.18 -0.96 1.95
N GLY A 155 11.33 -1.25 2.92
CA GLY A 155 11.00 -2.62 3.32
C GLY A 155 9.56 -2.95 2.92
N GLU A 156 9.13 -4.17 3.22
CA GLU A 156 7.72 -4.55 3.14
C GLU A 156 7.07 -4.41 4.52
N VAL A 157 5.87 -3.83 4.56
CA VAL A 157 5.03 -3.74 5.76
C VAL A 157 3.70 -4.44 5.52
N LEU A 158 3.18 -5.05 6.57
CA LEU A 158 1.80 -5.49 6.64
C LEU A 158 0.97 -4.36 7.23
N VAL A 159 -0.06 -3.94 6.52
CA VAL A 159 -0.99 -2.92 7.01
C VAL A 159 -2.36 -3.56 7.17
N LEU A 160 -2.90 -3.48 8.38
CA LEU A 160 -4.26 -3.88 8.68
C LEU A 160 -5.17 -2.67 8.56
N ASN A 161 -6.28 -2.83 7.84
CA ASN A 161 -7.37 -1.88 7.83
C ASN A 161 -8.16 -2.06 9.13
N GLY A 162 -7.88 -1.22 10.14
CA GLY A 162 -8.44 -1.37 11.48
C GLY A 162 -9.97 -1.44 11.51
N PRO A 163 -10.69 -0.49 10.85
CA PRO A 163 -12.15 -0.53 10.76
C PRO A 163 -12.70 -1.82 10.16
N VAL A 164 -12.10 -2.29 9.07
CA VAL A 164 -12.52 -3.54 8.42
C VAL A 164 -12.26 -4.75 9.30
N LEU A 165 -11.06 -4.84 9.88
CA LEU A 165 -10.69 -5.98 10.72
C LEU A 165 -11.50 -6.01 12.02
N HIS A 166 -11.86 -4.85 12.57
CA HIS A 166 -12.79 -4.75 13.69
C HIS A 166 -14.14 -5.36 13.31
N TYR A 167 -14.76 -4.92 12.22
CA TYR A 167 -16.04 -5.46 11.75
C TYR A 167 -16.00 -6.99 11.57
N ILE A 168 -14.96 -7.50 10.89
CA ILE A 168 -14.78 -8.93 10.65
C ILE A 168 -14.73 -9.74 11.95
N LEU A 169 -13.89 -9.31 12.90
CA LEU A 169 -13.70 -10.03 14.15
C LEU A 169 -14.90 -9.85 15.09
N ASN A 170 -15.44 -8.64 15.20
CA ASN A 170 -16.56 -8.31 16.08
C ASN A 170 -17.86 -9.01 15.65
N SER A 171 -18.11 -9.11 14.34
CA SER A 171 -19.28 -9.84 13.81
C SER A 171 -19.20 -11.35 14.04
N ALA A 172 -17.99 -11.92 14.09
CA ALA A 172 -17.74 -13.33 14.38
C ALA A 172 -17.60 -13.64 15.89
N LYS A 173 -17.36 -12.63 16.73
CA LYS A 173 -17.02 -12.79 18.13
C LYS A 173 -18.18 -13.36 18.94
N LYS A 174 -17.86 -14.30 19.84
CA LYS A 174 -18.78 -14.75 20.89
C LYS A 174 -19.14 -13.59 21.82
N LYS A 175 -20.42 -13.26 21.94
CA LYS A 175 -20.89 -12.25 22.89
C LYS A 175 -20.83 -12.81 24.32
N ASP A 176 -20.17 -12.08 25.22
CA ASP A 176 -20.16 -12.42 26.64
C ASP A 176 -21.54 -12.09 27.24
N GLY A 177 -22.27 -13.10 27.73
CA GLY A 177 -23.53 -12.93 28.46
C GLY A 177 -24.78 -13.58 27.87
N THR A 178 -24.72 -14.14 26.66
CA THR A 178 -25.76 -15.06 26.15
C THR A 178 -25.36 -16.50 26.47
N GLU A 179 -25.51 -16.88 27.74
CA GLU A 179 -26.11 -18.20 27.95
C GLU A 179 -27.43 -18.15 27.20
N SER A 180 -27.62 -19.05 26.25
CA SER A 180 -28.93 -19.25 25.64
C SER A 180 -29.88 -19.50 26.81
N LYS A 181 -30.61 -18.47 27.24
CA LYS A 181 -31.72 -18.59 28.17
C LYS A 181 -32.77 -19.37 27.42
N ILE A 182 -32.57 -20.68 27.32
CA ILE A 182 -33.65 -21.64 27.26
C ILE A 182 -34.34 -21.44 28.60
N LYS A 183 -35.24 -20.46 28.66
CA LYS A 183 -36.26 -20.44 29.69
C LYS A 183 -37.03 -21.74 29.45
N THR A 184 -36.75 -22.73 30.28
CA THR A 184 -37.57 -23.92 30.47
C THR A 184 -38.91 -23.42 31.00
N ALA A 185 -39.76 -22.93 30.10
CA ALA A 185 -41.15 -22.65 30.42
C ALA A 185 -41.82 -24.01 30.61
N GLN A 186 -42.18 -24.28 31.86
CA GLN A 186 -42.88 -25.48 32.28
C GLN A 186 -44.09 -25.74 31.38
N LEU A 187 -44.08 -26.94 30.79
CA LEU A 187 -45.18 -27.55 30.07
C LEU A 187 -46.43 -27.58 30.98
N LYS A 188 -47.36 -26.66 30.75
CA LYS A 188 -48.78 -26.91 31.02
C LYS A 188 -49.47 -27.19 29.70
N THR A 189 -49.90 -28.43 29.62
CA THR A 189 -50.71 -29.10 28.63
C THR A 189 -51.99 -28.32 28.33
N ALA A 190 -52.18 -27.90 27.07
CA ALA A 190 -53.48 -27.77 26.43
C ALA A 190 -53.28 -27.60 24.91
N SER A 191 -53.56 -28.67 24.18
CA SER A 191 -54.17 -28.74 22.84
C SER A 191 -53.76 -27.78 21.71
N THR A 192 -53.42 -28.44 20.59
CA THR A 192 -53.78 -28.17 19.18
C THR A 192 -52.98 -27.18 18.31
N GLN A 193 -52.44 -27.81 17.26
CA GLN A 193 -52.06 -27.39 15.90
C GLN A 193 -50.70 -26.74 15.64
N ALA A 194 -49.94 -27.47 14.83
CA ALA A 194 -48.55 -27.31 14.44
C ALA A 194 -48.47 -26.89 12.97
N GLU A 195 -47.64 -25.90 12.68
CA GLU A 195 -47.47 -25.27 11.37
C GLU A 195 -46.17 -25.73 10.69
N VAL A 196 -46.30 -26.20 9.44
CA VAL A 196 -45.25 -26.65 8.52
C VAL A 196 -44.74 -25.46 7.69
N LYS A 197 -43.41 -25.34 7.53
CA LYS A 197 -42.73 -24.26 6.83
C LYS A 197 -42.29 -24.65 5.41
N GLY A 198 -42.77 -23.88 4.41
CA GLY A 198 -42.06 -23.57 3.17
C GLY A 198 -42.40 -24.42 1.94
N THR A 199 -43.16 -23.86 0.99
CA THR A 199 -43.27 -24.38 -0.39
C THR A 199 -42.45 -23.53 -1.35
N MET A 200 -41.61 -24.18 -2.13
CA MET A 200 -40.83 -23.59 -3.23
C MET A 200 -41.60 -23.81 -4.53
N THR A 201 -41.89 -22.75 -5.28
CA THR A 201 -42.49 -22.86 -6.62
C THR A 201 -41.40 -23.17 -7.64
N MET A 202 -41.55 -24.31 -8.30
CA MET A 202 -40.65 -24.79 -9.35
C MET A 202 -41.01 -24.15 -10.70
N ALA A 203 -40.02 -23.85 -11.53
CA ALA A 203 -40.26 -23.52 -12.93
C ALA A 203 -40.84 -24.75 -13.65
N SER A 204 -41.82 -24.52 -14.53
CA SER A 204 -42.57 -25.57 -15.23
C SER A 204 -41.91 -26.07 -16.52
N ASP A 205 -40.66 -25.68 -16.78
CA ASP A 205 -39.95 -26.18 -17.95
C ASP A 205 -39.56 -27.66 -17.79
N GLU A 206 -39.44 -28.35 -18.92
CA GLU A 206 -39.17 -29.79 -18.96
C GLU A 206 -37.83 -30.15 -18.30
N GLN A 207 -36.82 -29.27 -18.41
CA GLN A 207 -35.49 -29.51 -17.84
C GLN A 207 -35.54 -29.46 -16.31
N THR A 208 -36.21 -28.45 -15.76
CA THR A 208 -36.43 -28.29 -14.32
C THR A 208 -37.25 -29.44 -13.74
N THR A 209 -38.27 -29.90 -14.47
CA THR A 209 -39.08 -31.06 -14.05
C THR A 209 -38.26 -32.34 -13.99
N LYS A 210 -37.45 -32.62 -15.03
CA LYS A 210 -36.54 -33.78 -15.07
C LYS A 210 -35.50 -33.74 -13.96
N LEU A 211 -34.91 -32.56 -13.69
CA LEU A 211 -33.94 -32.38 -12.61
C LEU A 211 -34.55 -32.72 -11.24
N TRP A 212 -35.79 -32.29 -10.99
CA TRP A 212 -36.46 -32.59 -9.72
C TRP A 212 -36.82 -34.07 -9.61
N THR A 213 -37.32 -34.70 -10.68
CA THR A 213 -37.56 -36.15 -10.65
C THR A 213 -36.28 -36.92 -10.30
N ASN A 214 -35.12 -36.51 -10.83
CA ASN A 214 -33.84 -37.12 -10.52
C ASN A 214 -33.41 -36.92 -9.06
N ILE A 215 -33.58 -35.72 -8.49
CA ILE A 215 -33.26 -35.45 -7.07
C ILE A 215 -34.18 -36.27 -6.14
N GLN A 216 -35.47 -36.39 -6.47
CA GLN A 216 -36.41 -37.20 -5.68
C GLN A 216 -36.06 -38.69 -5.73
N ASN A 217 -35.68 -39.21 -6.90
CA ASN A 217 -35.27 -40.60 -7.04
C ASN A 217 -33.97 -40.87 -6.29
N ALA A 218 -32.97 -39.99 -6.38
CA ALA A 218 -31.73 -40.11 -5.62
C ALA A 218 -31.97 -40.05 -4.10
N ALA A 219 -32.90 -39.19 -3.64
CA ALA A 219 -33.28 -39.13 -2.24
C ALA A 219 -33.95 -40.43 -1.76
N LYS A 220 -34.79 -41.05 -2.59
CA LYS A 220 -35.43 -42.36 -2.29
C LYS A 220 -34.41 -43.49 -2.26
N GLU A 221 -33.47 -43.54 -3.21
CA GLU A 221 -32.39 -44.53 -3.21
C GLU A 221 -31.47 -44.38 -2.00
N ASN A 222 -31.13 -43.14 -1.62
CA ASN A 222 -30.35 -42.86 -0.42
C ASN A 222 -31.09 -43.25 0.87
N ALA A 223 -32.40 -43.04 0.92
CA ALA A 223 -33.23 -43.46 2.06
C ALA A 223 -33.38 -44.99 2.14
N ALA A 224 -33.42 -45.70 1.01
CA ALA A 224 -33.50 -47.17 0.98
C ALA A 224 -32.21 -47.85 1.47
N ASN A 225 -31.05 -47.21 1.30
CA ASN A 225 -29.76 -47.71 1.79
C ASN A 225 -29.47 -47.35 3.26
N GLY A 226 -30.38 -46.65 3.94
CA GLY A 226 -30.29 -46.34 5.37
C GLY A 226 -31.06 -47.36 6.21
N THR A 227 -30.36 -48.32 6.77
CA THR A 227 -30.86 -49.24 7.82
C THR A 227 -31.48 -48.48 9.00
N THR A 228 -32.68 -48.95 9.41
CA THR A 228 -33.34 -48.79 10.74
C THR A 228 -33.70 -47.34 11.14
N GLU A 229 -34.88 -47.01 11.66
CA GLU A 229 -35.88 -47.78 12.39
C GLU A 229 -37.20 -47.00 12.36
N LYS A 230 -38.32 -47.72 12.43
CA LYS A 230 -39.69 -47.23 12.44
C LYS A 230 -39.94 -46.14 13.49
N ALA A 231 -40.54 -45.03 13.06
CA ALA A 231 -41.55 -44.33 13.84
C ALA A 231 -42.56 -43.68 12.90
N GLU A 232 -43.64 -44.41 12.63
CA GLU A 232 -44.87 -43.88 12.06
C GLU A 232 -45.46 -42.84 13.01
N LYS A 233 -45.71 -41.62 12.53
CA LYS A 233 -46.95 -40.88 12.83
C LYS A 233 -47.15 -39.71 11.88
N THR A 234 -48.11 -39.92 11.01
CA THR A 234 -48.82 -38.99 10.13
C THR A 234 -49.53 -37.91 10.96
N VAL A 235 -49.27 -36.61 10.71
CA VAL A 235 -50.29 -35.54 10.79
C VAL A 235 -49.91 -34.39 9.83
N SER A 236 -50.91 -34.01 9.05
CA SER A 236 -51.00 -32.96 8.03
C SER A 236 -51.15 -31.53 8.57
N ALA A 237 -50.89 -30.59 7.68
CA ALA A 237 -50.68 -29.16 7.87
C ALA A 237 -51.94 -28.28 7.99
N SER A 238 -51.80 -27.15 8.70
CA SER A 238 -52.39 -25.80 8.49
C SER A 238 -51.83 -24.88 9.60
N SER A 239 -50.92 -23.95 9.35
CA SER A 239 -51.05 -22.56 8.86
C SER A 239 -51.73 -21.57 9.83
N LEU A 240 -50.92 -20.77 10.56
CA LEU A 240 -51.20 -19.41 11.06
C LEU A 240 -49.90 -18.67 11.51
N GLN A 241 -49.45 -17.78 10.61
CA GLN A 241 -48.57 -16.60 10.70
C GLN A 241 -48.01 -16.16 12.07
N LEU A 242 -46.67 -16.18 12.20
CA LEU A 242 -45.91 -15.43 13.21
C LEU A 242 -44.77 -14.61 12.60
N LYS A 243 -44.66 -13.37 13.08
CA LYS A 243 -43.79 -12.26 12.62
C LYS A 243 -42.30 -12.64 12.57
N ASN A 244 -41.68 -12.42 11.41
CA ASN A 244 -40.23 -12.49 11.19
C ASN A 244 -39.47 -11.67 12.22
N THR A 245 -38.81 -12.34 13.16
CA THR A 245 -37.63 -11.79 13.83
C THR A 245 -36.43 -12.51 13.25
N ASN A 246 -35.69 -11.80 12.39
CA ASN A 246 -34.38 -12.23 11.90
C ASN A 246 -33.46 -12.45 13.11
N LYS A 247 -33.36 -13.70 13.59
CA LYS A 247 -32.42 -14.07 14.64
C LYS A 247 -31.03 -14.13 13.99
N THR A 248 -30.23 -13.09 14.22
CA THR A 248 -28.80 -13.08 13.89
C THR A 248 -28.14 -14.24 14.64
N THR A 249 -27.62 -15.23 13.91
CA THR A 249 -26.84 -16.32 14.48
C THR A 249 -25.63 -15.71 15.18
N GLU A 250 -25.47 -15.94 16.48
CA GLU A 250 -24.33 -15.41 17.23
C GLU A 250 -23.03 -16.08 16.76
N GLY A 251 -21.97 -15.28 16.62
CA GLY A 251 -20.66 -15.79 16.26
C GLY A 251 -20.00 -16.57 17.41
N THR A 252 -19.11 -17.51 17.10
CA THR A 252 -18.40 -18.31 18.12
C THR A 252 -16.89 -18.06 18.22
N LEU A 253 -16.35 -17.10 17.46
CA LEU A 253 -14.93 -16.73 17.50
C LEU A 253 -14.53 -16.19 18.88
N LYS A 254 -13.32 -16.56 19.32
CA LYS A 254 -12.69 -16.02 20.53
C LYS A 254 -11.53 -15.11 20.16
N ILE A 255 -11.37 -14.03 20.92
CA ILE A 255 -10.15 -13.21 20.90
C ILE A 255 -9.21 -13.75 21.97
N GLY A 256 -7.99 -14.12 21.58
CA GLY A 256 -6.97 -14.64 22.49
C GLY A 256 -6.63 -13.66 23.60
N THR A 257 -6.25 -14.19 24.76
CA THR A 257 -6.07 -13.41 26.00
C THR A 257 -4.61 -13.06 26.31
N ASP A 258 -3.66 -13.44 25.46
CA ASP A 258 -2.26 -13.03 25.61
C ASP A 258 -2.08 -11.52 25.37
N ASP A 259 -1.03 -10.94 25.94
CA ASP A 259 -0.83 -9.49 25.93
C ASP A 259 -0.62 -8.93 24.53
N ASN A 260 0.01 -9.66 23.61
CA ASN A 260 0.20 -9.19 22.24
C ASN A 260 -1.14 -9.13 21.51
N THR A 261 -1.99 -10.16 21.69
CA THR A 261 -3.35 -10.17 21.14
C THR A 261 -4.23 -9.09 21.73
N LYS A 262 -4.23 -8.89 23.05
CA LYS A 262 -4.99 -7.80 23.70
C LYS A 262 -4.57 -6.42 23.20
N ASN A 263 -3.26 -6.17 23.10
CA ASN A 263 -2.75 -4.90 22.60
C ASN A 263 -3.10 -4.66 21.12
N LEU A 264 -3.06 -5.71 20.30
CA LEU A 264 -3.44 -5.61 18.90
C LEU A 264 -4.94 -5.36 18.74
N TRP A 265 -5.77 -6.13 19.47
CA TRP A 265 -7.22 -5.95 19.49
C TRP A 265 -7.61 -4.53 19.88
N LYS A 266 -6.98 -3.98 20.94
CA LYS A 266 -7.20 -2.59 21.35
C LYS A 266 -6.89 -1.59 20.24
N LYS A 267 -5.80 -1.77 19.48
CA LYS A 267 -5.47 -0.89 18.33
C LYS A 267 -6.52 -0.97 17.23
N ILE A 268 -7.08 -2.16 16.99
CA ILE A 268 -8.14 -2.40 16.01
C ILE A 268 -9.44 -1.71 16.45
N GLU A 269 -9.82 -1.84 17.73
CA GLU A 269 -10.99 -1.14 18.30
C GLU A 269 -10.84 0.38 18.26
N ASP A 270 -9.68 0.92 18.66
CA ASP A 270 -9.41 2.35 18.65
C ASP A 270 -9.45 2.92 17.21
N ALA A 271 -9.04 2.13 16.21
CA ALA A 271 -9.14 2.49 14.80
C ALA A 271 -10.61 2.54 14.32
N ALA A 272 -11.42 1.53 14.63
CA ALA A 272 -12.84 1.53 14.29
C ALA A 272 -13.60 2.70 14.95
N LYS A 273 -13.27 3.00 16.21
CA LYS A 273 -13.82 4.16 16.92
C LYS A 273 -13.49 5.47 16.19
N THR A 274 -12.23 5.65 15.80
CA THR A 274 -11.75 6.84 15.06
C THR A 274 -12.48 7.00 13.73
N ASN A 275 -12.77 5.89 13.05
CA ASN A 275 -13.53 5.91 11.79
C ASN A 275 -14.99 6.35 12.01
N GLY A 276 -15.64 5.80 13.03
CA GLY A 276 -17.04 6.12 13.37
C GLY A 276 -17.27 7.55 13.84
N GLU A 277 -16.31 8.17 14.52
CA GLU A 277 -16.37 9.60 14.91
C GLU A 277 -16.58 10.52 13.70
N LYS A 278 -16.02 10.15 12.55
CA LYS A 278 -16.11 10.94 11.29
C LYS A 278 -17.42 10.76 10.56
N GLY A 279 -18.21 9.73 10.91
CA GLY A 279 -19.59 9.59 10.45
C GLY A 279 -20.54 10.59 11.11
N ASN A 280 -20.17 11.14 12.27
CA ASN A 280 -21.01 12.04 13.06
C ASN A 280 -20.72 13.54 12.82
N GLU A 281 -19.61 13.90 12.15
CA GLU A 281 -19.29 15.28 11.80
C GLU A 281 -20.27 15.80 10.73
N LYS A 282 -21.34 16.49 11.16
CA LYS A 282 -22.12 17.38 10.29
C LYS A 282 -21.19 18.51 9.82
N GLN A 283 -20.97 18.59 8.51
CA GLN A 283 -20.01 19.49 7.86
C GLN A 283 -20.34 20.98 8.10
N GLU A 284 -19.51 21.69 8.85
CA GLU A 284 -19.27 23.12 8.63
C GLU A 284 -17.96 23.26 7.85
N ALA A 285 -18.07 23.77 6.62
CA ALA A 285 -16.93 24.06 5.77
C ALA A 285 -16.22 25.33 6.28
N THR A 286 -15.21 25.19 7.13
CA THR A 286 -14.28 26.29 7.40
C THR A 286 -12.96 26.04 6.66
N GLN A 287 -12.71 26.87 5.65
CA GLN A 287 -11.40 27.02 5.03
C GLN A 287 -10.37 27.36 6.11
N SER A 288 -9.38 26.49 6.34
CA SER A 288 -8.18 26.90 7.06
C SER A 288 -6.92 26.40 6.37
N ASN A 289 -6.05 27.36 6.11
CA ASN A 289 -4.80 27.20 5.40
C ASN A 289 -3.84 26.29 6.15
N ALA A 290 -3.14 25.46 5.37
CA ALA A 290 -2.02 24.65 5.80
C ALA A 290 -0.92 25.53 6.41
N SER A 291 -0.72 25.44 7.72
CA SER A 291 0.53 25.81 8.39
C SER A 291 0.61 25.14 9.76
N ALA A 292 1.79 24.63 10.07
CA ALA A 292 2.10 23.83 11.23
C ALA A 292 1.76 24.53 12.56
N SER A 293 1.03 23.85 13.44
CA SER A 293 1.24 23.98 14.89
C SER A 293 0.68 22.77 15.64
N LEU A 294 1.55 22.19 16.46
CA LEU A 294 1.27 21.19 17.48
C LEU A 294 0.39 21.81 18.58
N VAL A 295 -0.93 21.87 18.37
CA VAL A 295 -1.86 22.16 19.47
C VAL A 295 -2.21 20.83 20.13
N LYS A 296 -1.86 20.73 21.42
CA LYS A 296 -2.33 19.68 22.33
C LYS A 296 -3.85 19.60 22.23
N LEU A 297 -4.38 18.42 21.95
CA LEU A 297 -5.79 18.11 22.21
C LEU A 297 -5.96 18.12 23.72
N ASP A 298 -6.38 19.26 24.27
CA ASP A 298 -7.12 19.24 25.53
C ASP A 298 -8.37 18.40 25.29
N GLN A 299 -8.59 17.47 26.21
CA GLN A 299 -9.74 16.57 26.22
C GLN A 299 -11.03 17.40 26.29
N LYS A 300 -11.61 17.74 25.14
CA LYS A 300 -13.06 17.92 25.07
C LYS A 300 -13.66 16.53 25.19
N ASN A 301 -14.02 16.18 26.43
CA ASN A 301 -14.93 15.11 26.76
C ASN A 301 -16.30 15.41 26.11
N THR A 302 -16.44 15.12 24.81
CA THR A 302 -17.74 14.72 24.29
C THR A 302 -17.90 13.25 24.65
N SER A 303 -18.58 12.99 25.77
CA SER A 303 -19.04 11.67 26.20
C SER A 303 -20.12 11.13 25.26
N GLN A 304 -19.84 11.03 23.96
CA GLN A 304 -20.56 10.08 23.12
C GLN A 304 -20.02 8.68 23.41
N ASP A 305 -20.95 7.76 23.65
CA ASP A 305 -20.68 6.44 24.17
C ASP A 305 -19.72 5.66 23.24
N LYS A 306 -18.68 5.04 23.80
CA LYS A 306 -17.61 4.37 23.03
C LYS A 306 -18.17 3.33 22.06
N THR A 307 -19.29 2.71 22.44
CA THR A 307 -20.01 1.68 21.69
C THR A 307 -20.69 2.24 20.45
N GLN A 308 -21.13 3.51 20.45
CA GLN A 308 -21.85 4.09 19.33
C GLN A 308 -20.94 4.31 18.11
N ASN A 309 -19.69 4.75 18.34
CA ASN A 309 -18.76 5.05 17.25
C ASN A 309 -18.27 3.77 16.54
N THR A 310 -17.94 2.71 17.27
CA THR A 310 -17.56 1.44 16.64
C THR A 310 -18.71 0.84 15.84
N GLN A 311 -19.94 0.92 16.34
CA GLN A 311 -21.13 0.46 15.61
C GLN A 311 -21.34 1.24 14.31
N THR A 312 -21.21 2.57 14.31
CA THR A 312 -21.30 3.38 13.09
C THR A 312 -20.27 2.97 12.04
N SER A 313 -19.03 2.70 12.45
CA SER A 313 -17.99 2.18 11.56
C SER A 313 -18.36 0.80 11.02
N ASP A 314 -18.74 -0.13 11.89
CA ASP A 314 -19.10 -1.51 11.52
C ASP A 314 -20.29 -1.55 10.55
N ASP A 315 -21.31 -0.71 10.76
CA ASP A 315 -22.47 -0.60 9.88
C ASP A 315 -22.10 -0.07 8.49
N GLU A 316 -21.13 0.85 8.39
CA GLU A 316 -20.64 1.32 7.11
C GLU A 316 -19.85 0.22 6.37
N ILE A 317 -18.91 -0.43 7.05
CA ILE A 317 -18.11 -1.53 6.47
C ILE A 317 -19.01 -2.67 6.01
N LYS A 318 -20.03 -3.01 6.80
CA LYS A 318 -21.03 -4.04 6.49
C LYS A 318 -21.73 -3.82 5.15
N LYS A 319 -21.91 -2.57 4.68
CA LYS A 319 -22.53 -2.28 3.37
C LYS A 319 -21.71 -2.89 2.23
N SER A 320 -20.37 -2.78 2.28
CA SER A 320 -19.48 -3.31 1.25
C SER A 320 -19.09 -4.77 1.52
N TRP A 321 -18.88 -5.17 2.77
CA TRP A 321 -18.43 -6.53 3.14
C TRP A 321 -19.56 -7.56 3.23
N GLY A 322 -20.80 -7.11 3.47
CA GLY A 322 -21.96 -7.99 3.68
C GLY A 322 -21.94 -8.68 5.04
N GLU A 323 -22.98 -9.48 5.31
CA GLU A 323 -23.14 -10.17 6.59
C GLU A 323 -22.09 -11.27 6.80
N TYR A 324 -21.64 -11.38 8.05
CA TYR A 324 -20.88 -12.53 8.53
C TYR A 324 -21.71 -13.82 8.49
N LYS A 325 -21.08 -14.92 8.08
CA LYS A 325 -21.67 -16.26 8.07
C LYS A 325 -20.82 -17.23 8.89
N GLU A 326 -21.46 -17.85 9.88
CA GLU A 326 -20.88 -18.92 10.69
C GLU A 326 -20.78 -20.21 9.87
N VAL A 327 -19.60 -20.48 9.28
CA VAL A 327 -19.38 -21.65 8.40
C VAL A 327 -18.18 -22.48 8.80
N GLU A 328 -18.23 -23.78 8.51
CA GLU A 328 -17.11 -24.70 8.74
C GLU A 328 -15.87 -24.30 7.93
N GLY A 329 -14.72 -24.34 8.60
CA GLY A 329 -13.45 -23.83 8.04
C GLY A 329 -13.40 -22.32 7.84
N GLY A 330 -14.45 -21.58 8.24
CA GLY A 330 -14.45 -20.12 8.39
C GLY A 330 -13.92 -19.67 9.75
N LEU A 331 -14.46 -18.57 10.26
CA LEU A 331 -14.15 -18.05 11.60
C LEU A 331 -14.92 -18.75 12.73
N LYS A 332 -15.82 -19.68 12.40
CA LYS A 332 -16.54 -20.51 13.36
C LYS A 332 -15.57 -21.22 14.31
N GLY A 333 -15.73 -20.97 15.61
CA GLY A 333 -14.94 -21.55 16.70
C GLY A 333 -13.45 -21.15 16.70
N TYR A 334 -13.03 -20.26 15.81
CA TYR A 334 -11.64 -19.87 15.67
C TYR A 334 -11.18 -19.03 16.87
N GLU A 335 -9.93 -19.20 17.30
CA GLU A 335 -9.30 -18.33 18.29
C GLU A 335 -8.33 -17.39 17.58
N PHE A 336 -8.68 -16.12 17.47
CA PHE A 336 -7.83 -15.10 16.87
C PHE A 336 -6.71 -14.71 17.85
N LYS A 337 -5.45 -14.80 17.39
CA LYS A 337 -4.24 -14.39 18.11
C LYS A 337 -3.37 -13.51 17.24
N ALA A 338 -2.62 -12.58 17.83
CA ALA A 338 -1.75 -11.65 17.09
C ALA A 338 -0.64 -12.37 16.29
N ASP A 339 -0.25 -13.57 16.69
CA ASP A 339 0.80 -14.35 16.02
C ASP A 339 0.40 -14.84 14.62
N VAL A 340 -0.89 -14.73 14.26
CA VAL A 340 -1.41 -14.95 12.91
C VAL A 340 -0.66 -14.14 11.85
N PHE A 341 -0.17 -12.95 12.21
CA PHE A 341 0.51 -12.03 11.31
C PHE A 341 2.03 -12.25 11.21
N GLU A 342 2.59 -13.21 11.94
CA GLU A 342 4.05 -13.41 12.02
C GLU A 342 4.61 -14.29 10.91
N SER A 343 3.78 -15.16 10.33
CA SER A 343 4.16 -16.12 9.29
C SER A 343 3.15 -16.15 8.15
N TRP A 344 3.64 -16.31 6.91
CA TRP A 344 2.80 -16.40 5.72
C TRP A 344 1.74 -17.51 5.81
N GLU A 345 2.10 -18.68 6.34
CA GLU A 345 1.17 -19.81 6.50
C GLU A 345 -0.04 -19.45 7.37
N LYS A 346 0.19 -18.91 8.57
CA LYS A 346 -0.90 -18.48 9.47
C LYS A 346 -1.72 -17.33 8.90
N LEU A 347 -1.06 -16.35 8.25
CA LEU A 347 -1.76 -15.23 7.64
C LEU A 347 -2.69 -15.70 6.51
N ASN A 348 -2.21 -16.64 5.69
CA ASN A 348 -2.98 -17.23 4.62
C ASN A 348 -4.15 -18.06 5.16
N ASP A 349 -3.95 -18.90 6.18
CA ASP A 349 -5.03 -19.65 6.83
C ASP A 349 -6.12 -18.70 7.37
N PHE A 350 -5.72 -17.64 8.08
CA PHE A 350 -6.66 -16.65 8.58
C PHE A 350 -7.41 -15.92 7.46
N ALA A 351 -6.70 -15.52 6.39
CA ALA A 351 -7.33 -14.89 5.23
C ALA A 351 -8.38 -15.82 4.57
N VAL A 352 -8.10 -17.13 4.49
CA VAL A 352 -9.04 -18.14 3.97
C VAL A 352 -10.27 -18.25 4.86
N ARG A 353 -10.10 -18.25 6.18
CA ARG A 353 -11.22 -18.30 7.13
C ARG A 353 -12.13 -17.08 6.99
N VAL A 354 -11.55 -15.89 6.87
CA VAL A 354 -12.30 -14.67 6.58
C VAL A 354 -13.02 -14.79 5.23
N ALA A 355 -12.32 -15.20 4.17
CA ALA A 355 -12.90 -15.31 2.83
C ALA A 355 -14.13 -16.24 2.80
N LYS A 356 -14.07 -17.38 3.49
CA LYS A 356 -15.21 -18.31 3.63
C LYS A 356 -16.38 -17.72 4.42
N SER A 357 -16.09 -16.84 5.38
CA SER A 357 -17.09 -16.28 6.29
C SER A 357 -17.87 -15.10 5.68
N PHE A 358 -17.41 -14.52 4.57
CA PHE A 358 -18.04 -13.37 3.90
C PHE A 358 -18.29 -13.67 2.43
N SER A 359 -19.54 -13.98 2.06
CA SER A 359 -19.85 -14.46 0.70
C SER A 359 -19.59 -13.44 -0.41
N LYS A 360 -19.53 -12.13 -0.10
CA LYS A 360 -19.16 -11.10 -1.08
C LYS A 360 -17.72 -11.25 -1.59
N VAL A 361 -16.85 -11.92 -0.83
CA VAL A 361 -15.45 -12.17 -1.24
C VAL A 361 -15.40 -13.02 -2.51
N SER A 362 -16.26 -14.04 -2.62
CA SER A 362 -16.22 -15.04 -3.70
C SER A 362 -17.08 -14.68 -4.93
N GLU A 363 -17.79 -13.55 -4.91
CA GLU A 363 -18.60 -13.08 -6.03
C GLU A 363 -17.77 -12.91 -7.32
N GLU A 364 -18.33 -13.36 -8.46
CA GLU A 364 -17.68 -13.26 -9.77
C GLU A 364 -17.68 -11.85 -10.35
N LYS A 365 -18.76 -11.10 -10.12
CA LYS A 365 -19.00 -9.81 -10.75
C LYS A 365 -18.87 -8.70 -9.71
N LYS A 366 -17.63 -8.34 -9.38
CA LYS A 366 -17.31 -7.21 -8.49
C LYS A 366 -17.37 -5.89 -9.28
N SER A 367 -17.99 -4.88 -8.71
CA SER A 367 -17.98 -3.49 -9.16
C SER A 367 -16.91 -2.67 -8.42
N GLY A 368 -16.69 -1.42 -8.84
CA GLY A 368 -15.55 -0.60 -8.40
C GLY A 368 -15.52 -0.26 -6.90
N SER A 369 -16.65 -0.34 -6.19
CA SER A 369 -16.76 -0.12 -4.74
C SER A 369 -16.95 -1.40 -3.93
N ASP A 370 -17.11 -2.55 -4.59
CA ASP A 370 -17.21 -3.84 -3.91
C ASP A 370 -15.87 -4.24 -3.29
N ILE A 371 -15.94 -5.08 -2.27
CA ILE A 371 -14.76 -5.76 -1.73
C ILE A 371 -13.99 -6.49 -2.83
N GLN A 372 -12.69 -6.23 -2.93
CA GLN A 372 -11.86 -6.83 -3.98
C GLN A 372 -11.17 -8.11 -3.51
N GLY A 373 -10.90 -8.22 -2.22
CA GLY A 373 -10.39 -9.43 -1.60
C GLY A 373 -10.31 -9.26 -0.08
N VAL A 374 -9.74 -10.26 0.58
CA VAL A 374 -9.38 -10.17 2.00
C VAL A 374 -7.96 -9.65 2.14
N PHE A 375 -7.04 -10.21 1.36
CA PHE A 375 -5.61 -9.96 1.44
C PHE A 375 -5.06 -9.38 0.15
N GLY A 376 -4.35 -8.25 0.23
CA GLY A 376 -3.61 -7.67 -0.89
C GLY A 376 -2.10 -7.92 -0.82
N ILE A 377 -1.48 -8.24 -1.96
CA ILE A 377 -0.02 -8.33 -2.11
C ILE A 377 0.47 -7.32 -3.15
N GLY A 378 1.26 -6.35 -2.72
CA GLY A 378 1.84 -5.32 -3.58
C GLY A 378 2.88 -5.86 -4.56
N SER A 379 3.68 -6.85 -4.16
CA SER A 379 4.58 -7.58 -5.05
C SER A 379 4.56 -9.06 -4.71
N LEU A 380 4.06 -9.86 -5.66
CA LEU A 380 4.06 -11.32 -5.55
C LEU A 380 5.49 -11.87 -5.52
N GLU A 381 6.40 -11.20 -6.22
CA GLU A 381 7.81 -11.52 -6.26
C GLU A 381 8.44 -11.38 -4.86
N ASN A 382 8.19 -10.25 -4.18
CA ASN A 382 8.70 -10.01 -2.83
C ASN A 382 8.09 -10.98 -1.81
N ALA A 383 6.79 -11.25 -1.90
CA ALA A 383 6.13 -12.25 -1.06
C ALA A 383 6.72 -13.65 -1.25
N LEU A 384 6.90 -14.07 -2.52
CA LEU A 384 7.50 -15.36 -2.85
C LEU A 384 8.96 -15.44 -2.40
N TYR A 385 9.77 -14.40 -2.62
CA TYR A 385 11.19 -14.38 -2.25
C TYR A 385 11.37 -14.46 -0.74
N THR A 386 10.62 -13.67 0.02
CA THR A 386 10.70 -13.69 1.50
C THR A 386 10.21 -15.01 2.07
N ALA A 387 9.08 -15.54 1.60
CA ALA A 387 8.57 -16.84 2.03
C ALA A 387 9.56 -17.98 1.67
N SER A 388 10.06 -18.00 0.44
CA SER A 388 10.98 -19.05 -0.03
C SER A 388 12.32 -19.01 0.70
N PHE A 389 12.87 -17.81 0.94
CA PHE A 389 14.12 -17.68 1.67
C PHE A 389 13.97 -18.05 3.15
N ALA A 390 12.82 -17.71 3.77
CA ALA A 390 12.51 -18.14 5.13
C ALA A 390 12.35 -19.66 5.25
N ALA A 391 11.60 -20.28 4.33
CA ALA A 391 11.44 -21.73 4.26
C ALA A 391 12.77 -22.47 4.02
N GLY A 392 13.67 -21.85 3.26
CA GLY A 392 15.06 -22.29 3.08
C GLY A 392 15.96 -22.10 4.30
N GLY A 393 15.46 -21.53 5.40
CA GLY A 393 16.22 -21.26 6.63
C GLY A 393 17.17 -20.06 6.53
N GLY A 394 16.95 -19.14 5.59
CA GLY A 394 17.87 -18.03 5.31
C GLY A 394 19.20 -18.47 4.67
N ASP A 395 19.19 -19.60 3.97
CA ASP A 395 20.34 -20.17 3.27
C ASP A 395 20.13 -20.09 1.75
N TYR A 396 21.09 -19.49 1.04
CA TYR A 396 21.10 -19.42 -0.42
C TYR A 396 21.18 -20.81 -1.07
N ASN A 397 21.78 -21.80 -0.40
CA ASN A 397 21.81 -23.17 -0.92
C ASN A 397 20.43 -23.82 -0.99
N ASN A 398 19.44 -23.30 -0.25
CA ASN A 398 18.05 -23.76 -0.24
C ASN A 398 17.09 -22.74 -0.87
N PHE A 399 17.61 -21.72 -1.55
CA PHE A 399 16.80 -20.68 -2.19
C PHE A 399 16.58 -20.94 -3.68
N LEU A 400 15.74 -20.11 -4.32
CA LEU A 400 15.41 -20.14 -5.76
C LEU A 400 16.65 -20.24 -6.66
N PHE A 401 17.72 -19.58 -6.25
CA PHE A 401 19.05 -19.72 -6.83
C PHE A 401 20.07 -19.81 -5.70
N ASN A 402 21.16 -20.51 -5.96
CA ASN A 402 22.37 -20.44 -5.15
C ASN A 402 23.45 -19.68 -5.92
N ILE A 403 24.56 -19.33 -5.24
CA ILE A 403 25.72 -18.70 -5.89
C ILE A 403 26.84 -19.73 -5.96
N LYS A 404 27.19 -20.17 -7.17
CA LYS A 404 28.34 -21.05 -7.43
C LYS A 404 29.35 -20.35 -8.31
N LYS A 405 30.60 -20.27 -7.86
CA LYS A 405 31.72 -19.65 -8.60
C LYS A 405 31.37 -18.23 -9.11
N GLY A 406 30.71 -17.43 -8.28
CA GLY A 406 30.29 -16.06 -8.61
C GLY A 406 29.13 -15.95 -9.62
N ARG A 407 28.47 -17.06 -9.95
CA ARG A 407 27.30 -17.09 -10.86
C ARG A 407 26.07 -17.62 -10.13
N ALA A 408 24.91 -17.12 -10.52
CA ALA A 408 23.64 -17.69 -10.07
C ALA A 408 23.45 -19.08 -10.69
N ASP A 409 23.14 -20.07 -9.87
CA ASP A 409 22.77 -21.42 -10.31
C ASP A 409 21.33 -21.72 -9.82
N PHE A 410 20.46 -21.96 -10.80
CA PHE A 410 19.03 -22.20 -10.64
C PHE A 410 18.66 -23.69 -10.62
N SER A 411 19.64 -24.61 -10.56
CA SER A 411 19.39 -26.06 -10.55
C SER A 411 18.43 -26.50 -9.44
N ASN A 412 18.49 -25.86 -8.28
CA ASN A 412 17.55 -26.10 -7.18
C ASN A 412 16.09 -25.82 -7.56
N PHE A 413 15.84 -24.83 -8.40
CA PHE A 413 14.49 -24.48 -8.84
C PHE A 413 13.89 -25.53 -9.77
N PHE A 414 14.69 -26.10 -10.69
CA PHE A 414 14.22 -27.07 -11.67
C PHE A 414 14.21 -28.52 -11.15
N ASN A 415 14.99 -28.82 -10.11
CA ASN A 415 14.99 -30.15 -9.51
C ASN A 415 13.78 -30.34 -8.60
N HIS A 416 12.78 -31.09 -9.06
CA HIS A 416 11.53 -31.37 -8.32
C HIS A 416 11.76 -32.10 -6.97
N ASN A 417 12.91 -32.75 -6.80
CA ASN A 417 13.28 -33.41 -5.55
C ASN A 417 14.02 -32.48 -4.57
N SER A 418 14.35 -31.25 -4.98
CA SER A 418 15.07 -30.32 -4.12
C SER A 418 14.17 -29.81 -2.99
N LYS A 419 14.77 -29.49 -1.85
CA LYS A 419 14.08 -28.83 -0.73
C LYS A 419 13.44 -27.51 -1.19
N THR A 420 14.11 -26.77 -2.07
CA THR A 420 13.62 -25.51 -2.64
C THR A 420 12.32 -25.71 -3.40
N PHE A 421 12.25 -26.69 -4.31
CA PHE A 421 11.05 -26.96 -5.10
C PHE A 421 9.88 -27.34 -4.19
N GLN A 422 10.12 -28.18 -3.18
CA GLN A 422 9.08 -28.55 -2.21
C GLN A 422 8.60 -27.34 -1.40
N SER A 423 9.50 -26.46 -0.95
CA SER A 423 9.13 -25.21 -0.28
C SER A 423 8.27 -24.31 -1.18
N LEU A 424 8.59 -24.20 -2.47
CA LEU A 424 7.77 -23.41 -3.41
C LEU A 424 6.38 -23.98 -3.58
N ARG A 425 6.27 -25.31 -3.69
CA ARG A 425 4.99 -26.01 -3.77
C ARG A 425 4.17 -25.77 -2.50
N ASP A 426 4.78 -25.89 -1.32
CA ASP A 426 4.13 -25.60 -0.05
C ASP A 426 3.63 -24.14 0.03
N ILE A 427 4.48 -23.19 -0.39
CA ILE A 427 4.12 -21.76 -0.43
C ILE A 427 2.92 -21.54 -1.35
N PHE A 428 2.96 -22.05 -2.58
CA PHE A 428 1.84 -21.94 -3.51
C PHE A 428 0.57 -22.57 -2.94
N ASN A 429 0.67 -23.77 -2.37
CA ASN A 429 -0.46 -24.47 -1.76
C ASN A 429 -1.03 -23.72 -0.55
N SER A 430 -0.23 -22.92 0.15
CA SER A 430 -0.74 -22.06 1.23
C SER A 430 -1.60 -20.90 0.71
N PHE A 431 -1.30 -20.36 -0.47
CA PHE A 431 -2.09 -19.30 -1.10
C PHE A 431 -3.29 -19.84 -1.89
N LYS A 432 -3.20 -21.07 -2.40
CA LYS A 432 -4.19 -21.64 -3.31
C LYS A 432 -5.63 -21.57 -2.77
N PRO A 433 -5.94 -21.97 -1.52
CA PRO A 433 -7.31 -21.88 -1.01
C PRO A 433 -7.84 -20.44 -0.98
N LEU A 434 -6.98 -19.44 -0.77
CA LEU A 434 -7.37 -18.05 -0.78
C LEU A 434 -7.65 -17.54 -2.20
N ILE A 435 -6.85 -18.01 -3.18
CA ILE A 435 -7.05 -17.75 -4.60
C ILE A 435 -8.38 -18.35 -5.07
N ASP A 436 -8.65 -19.61 -4.69
CA ASP A 436 -9.89 -20.32 -5.05
C ASP A 436 -11.13 -19.58 -4.50
N GLN A 437 -11.01 -18.91 -3.36
CA GLN A 437 -12.06 -18.08 -2.76
C GLN A 437 -12.11 -16.65 -3.31
N LYS A 438 -11.24 -16.27 -4.26
CA LYS A 438 -11.08 -14.89 -4.76
C LYS A 438 -10.78 -13.88 -3.65
N GLY A 439 -10.14 -14.35 -2.58
CA GLY A 439 -9.77 -13.55 -1.42
C GLY A 439 -8.39 -12.90 -1.52
N LEU A 440 -7.62 -13.20 -2.57
CA LEU A 440 -6.28 -12.63 -2.81
C LEU A 440 -6.33 -11.64 -3.98
N ILE A 441 -5.77 -10.45 -3.79
CA ILE A 441 -5.51 -9.48 -4.87
C ILE A 441 -4.02 -9.16 -4.95
N SER A 442 -3.53 -8.88 -6.16
CA SER A 442 -2.17 -8.36 -6.35
C SER A 442 -2.14 -7.24 -7.39
N ASN A 443 -1.09 -6.42 -7.34
CA ASN A 443 -0.89 -5.31 -8.29
C ASN A 443 -0.83 -5.77 -9.77
N LYS A 444 -0.54 -7.05 -10.06
CA LYS A 444 -0.56 -7.59 -11.42
C LYS A 444 -1.97 -7.82 -11.96
N HIS A 445 -2.97 -7.93 -11.08
CA HIS A 445 -4.34 -8.27 -11.49
C HIS A 445 -5.13 -7.03 -11.95
N PHE A 446 -4.72 -5.82 -11.56
CA PHE A 446 -5.40 -4.57 -11.91
C PHE A 446 -4.39 -3.42 -12.09
N ASP A 447 -4.68 -2.48 -12.99
CA ASP A 447 -3.97 -1.19 -13.12
C ASP A 447 -4.02 -0.32 -11.84
N THR A 448 -4.69 -0.84 -10.80
CA THR A 448 -4.91 -0.21 -9.50
C THR A 448 -4.04 -0.90 -8.44
N PRO A 449 -3.14 -0.15 -7.77
CA PRO A 449 -2.36 -0.69 -6.67
C PRO A 449 -3.21 -1.15 -5.47
N VAL A 450 -2.77 -2.19 -4.74
CA VAL A 450 -3.43 -2.68 -3.51
C VAL A 450 -3.67 -1.58 -2.47
N ASN A 451 -2.81 -0.57 -2.42
CA ASN A 451 -2.96 0.61 -1.55
C ASN A 451 -4.27 1.35 -1.81
N ASN A 452 -4.70 1.45 -3.07
CA ASN A 452 -5.95 2.14 -3.43
C ASN A 452 -7.15 1.30 -2.99
N TYR A 453 -7.14 -0.01 -3.19
CA TYR A 453 -8.21 -0.88 -2.69
C TYR A 453 -8.31 -0.84 -1.16
N ALA A 454 -7.17 -0.85 -0.47
CA ALA A 454 -7.15 -0.70 0.98
C ALA A 454 -7.68 0.68 1.44
N LYS A 455 -7.37 1.75 0.68
CA LYS A 455 -7.88 3.10 0.94
C LYS A 455 -9.40 3.15 0.97
N PHE A 456 -10.11 2.35 0.19
CA PHE A 456 -11.59 2.36 0.15
C PHE A 456 -12.23 1.19 0.94
N HIS A 457 -11.52 0.66 1.93
CA HIS A 457 -11.98 -0.48 2.75
C HIS A 457 -12.30 -1.76 1.95
N GLN A 458 -11.72 -1.93 0.77
CA GLN A 458 -11.97 -3.10 -0.10
C GLN A 458 -11.03 -4.28 0.19
N LEU A 459 -10.17 -4.15 1.21
CA LEU A 459 -9.23 -5.15 1.72
C LEU A 459 -9.18 -5.08 3.25
N ALA A 460 -9.10 -6.23 3.92
CA ALA A 460 -8.89 -6.30 5.37
C ALA A 460 -7.44 -5.98 5.74
N PHE A 461 -6.50 -6.46 4.94
CA PHE A 461 -5.07 -6.22 5.15
C PHE A 461 -4.29 -6.41 3.86
N TYR A 462 -3.07 -5.86 3.81
CA TYR A 462 -2.20 -6.00 2.65
C TYR A 462 -0.72 -5.89 3.03
N VAL A 463 0.14 -6.55 2.24
CA VAL A 463 1.59 -6.36 2.29
C VAL A 463 2.01 -5.46 1.13
N SER A 464 2.78 -4.41 1.41
CA SER A 464 3.30 -3.48 0.40
C SER A 464 4.58 -2.79 0.87
N SER A 465 5.36 -2.29 -0.09
CA SER A 465 6.52 -1.45 0.16
C SER A 465 6.18 -0.24 1.04
N THR A 466 7.05 0.07 2.00
CA THR A 466 6.97 1.27 2.84
C THR A 466 6.97 2.56 2.02
N ALA A 467 7.60 2.58 0.84
CA ALA A 467 7.59 3.74 -0.05
C ALA A 467 6.19 4.06 -0.60
N ARG A 468 5.29 3.08 -0.60
CA ARG A 468 3.89 3.25 -1.04
C ARG A 468 2.94 3.56 0.11
N PHE A 469 3.41 3.53 1.34
CA PHE A 469 2.57 3.69 2.53
C PHE A 469 1.70 4.96 2.51
N PRO A 470 2.20 6.16 2.12
CA PRO A 470 1.37 7.36 2.09
C PRO A 470 0.21 7.33 1.08
N TYR A 471 0.24 6.41 0.11
CA TYR A 471 -0.82 6.28 -0.91
C TYR A 471 -2.04 5.48 -0.41
N SER A 472 -1.91 4.85 0.76
CA SER A 472 -2.98 4.02 1.34
C SER A 472 -4.07 4.81 2.05
N PHE A 473 -3.90 6.13 2.21
CA PHE A 473 -4.81 6.97 2.99
C PHE A 473 -5.44 8.06 2.16
N ALA A 474 -6.68 8.37 2.49
CA ALA A 474 -7.29 9.64 2.13
C ALA A 474 -6.85 10.70 3.15
N LYS A 475 -6.54 11.93 2.71
CA LYS A 475 -6.29 13.05 3.63
C LYS A 475 -7.60 13.75 4.01
N ASP A 476 -8.47 13.88 3.02
CA ASP A 476 -9.78 14.51 3.08
C ASP A 476 -10.75 13.71 2.19
N ASN A 477 -11.93 14.25 1.94
CA ASN A 477 -12.89 13.64 1.01
C ASN A 477 -12.24 13.42 -0.36
N VAL A 478 -12.49 12.26 -0.95
CA VAL A 478 -11.84 11.84 -2.20
C VAL A 478 -12.88 11.83 -3.31
N LYS A 479 -12.60 12.55 -4.39
CA LYS A 479 -13.43 12.49 -5.60
C LYS A 479 -13.06 11.25 -6.43
N ARG A 480 -14.05 10.51 -6.88
CA ARG A 480 -13.93 9.37 -7.81
C ARG A 480 -14.82 9.56 -9.04
N LEU A 481 -14.36 9.04 -10.18
CA LEU A 481 -15.11 8.94 -11.42
C LEU A 481 -15.57 7.49 -11.59
N ILE A 482 -16.88 7.28 -11.68
CA ILE A 482 -17.50 6.00 -12.01
C ILE A 482 -17.65 5.94 -13.52
N ILE A 483 -16.96 5.01 -14.17
CA ILE A 483 -16.92 4.83 -15.63
C ILE A 483 -17.32 3.39 -15.93
N GLY A 484 -18.60 3.18 -16.20
CA GLY A 484 -19.18 1.85 -16.29
C GLY A 484 -18.99 1.08 -14.97
N LYS A 485 -18.14 0.06 -14.97
CA LYS A 485 -17.79 -0.73 -13.76
C LYS A 485 -16.49 -0.29 -13.09
N ARG A 486 -15.76 0.64 -13.70
CA ARG A 486 -14.48 1.15 -13.19
C ARG A 486 -14.75 2.35 -12.28
N GLU A 487 -13.97 2.48 -11.23
CA GLU A 487 -14.01 3.66 -10.38
C GLU A 487 -12.59 4.20 -10.22
N LEU A 488 -12.33 5.42 -10.71
CA LEU A 488 -11.02 6.05 -10.72
C LEU A 488 -10.96 7.19 -9.70
N GLU A 489 -9.95 7.21 -8.84
CA GLU A 489 -9.67 8.35 -7.98
C GLU A 489 -9.16 9.54 -8.80
N VAL A 490 -9.77 10.72 -8.60
CA VAL A 490 -9.32 11.97 -9.22
C VAL A 490 -8.10 12.47 -8.46
N ASN A 491 -6.92 12.39 -9.08
CA ASN A 491 -5.71 13.00 -8.55
C ASN A 491 -5.55 14.44 -9.10
N PRO A 492 -5.75 15.48 -8.29
CA PRO A 492 -5.69 16.87 -8.77
C PRO A 492 -4.32 17.29 -9.30
N LYS A 493 -3.25 16.53 -9.03
CA LYS A 493 -1.91 16.81 -9.58
C LYS A 493 -1.71 16.34 -11.02
N SER A 494 -2.59 15.48 -11.52
CA SER A 494 -2.44 14.84 -12.83
C SER A 494 -3.74 14.71 -13.62
N MET A 495 -4.89 14.94 -12.99
CA MET A 495 -6.20 14.88 -13.59
C MET A 495 -6.87 16.23 -13.45
N PHE A 496 -7.26 16.80 -14.58
CA PHE A 496 -7.83 18.13 -14.62
C PHE A 496 -9.18 18.10 -15.33
N ALA A 497 -10.18 18.69 -14.68
CA ALA A 497 -11.53 18.78 -15.22
C ALA A 497 -11.57 19.80 -16.37
N ILE A 498 -12.17 19.40 -17.48
CA ILE A 498 -12.53 20.24 -18.62
C ILE A 498 -13.97 20.65 -18.44
N LYS A 499 -14.22 21.96 -18.45
CA LYS A 499 -15.58 22.50 -18.50
C LYS A 499 -16.02 22.71 -19.94
N LYS A 500 -17.32 22.58 -20.19
CA LYS A 500 -17.92 23.02 -21.45
C LYS A 500 -17.81 24.54 -21.53
N GLU A 501 -17.40 25.07 -22.67
CA GLU A 501 -17.46 26.50 -22.90
C GLU A 501 -18.93 26.90 -23.14
N ASN A 502 -19.45 27.87 -22.35
CA ASN A 502 -20.78 28.41 -22.56
C ASN A 502 -20.76 29.28 -23.83
N GLY A 503 -21.33 28.74 -24.92
CA GLY A 503 -21.20 29.25 -26.28
C GLY A 503 -21.88 30.59 -26.56
N ASN A 504 -21.35 31.69 -26.02
CA ASN A 504 -21.63 33.04 -26.54
C ASN A 504 -20.54 33.59 -27.48
N ASN A 505 -19.39 32.91 -27.60
CA ASN A 505 -18.43 33.21 -28.66
C ASN A 505 -18.51 32.11 -29.71
N GLY A 506 -19.03 32.41 -30.89
CA GLY A 506 -19.35 31.49 -32.00
C GLY A 506 -18.20 30.69 -32.63
N ASN A 507 -17.19 30.27 -31.86
CA ASN A 507 -16.13 29.39 -32.30
C ASN A 507 -16.54 27.93 -32.12
N SER A 508 -17.21 27.36 -33.13
CA SER A 508 -17.63 25.95 -33.17
C SER A 508 -16.47 24.94 -33.07
N ASN A 509 -15.23 25.40 -33.20
CA ASN A 509 -14.01 24.58 -33.18
C ASN A 509 -13.46 24.29 -31.77
N LEU A 510 -13.76 25.11 -30.76
CA LEU A 510 -13.28 24.92 -29.38
C LEU A 510 -14.22 23.96 -28.63
N LEU A 511 -13.69 22.82 -28.19
CA LEU A 511 -14.44 21.78 -27.46
C LEU A 511 -14.46 22.00 -25.95
N GLY A 512 -13.43 22.66 -25.41
CA GLY A 512 -13.35 22.95 -23.97
C GLY A 512 -11.97 23.46 -23.56
N LYS A 513 -11.90 23.93 -22.31
CA LYS A 513 -10.69 24.50 -21.73
C LYS A 513 -10.45 23.96 -20.34
N VAL A 514 -9.19 23.74 -20.01
CA VAL A 514 -8.75 23.45 -18.65
C VAL A 514 -7.73 24.46 -18.19
N ALA A 515 -7.95 25.06 -17.03
CA ALA A 515 -6.93 25.83 -16.34
C ALA A 515 -5.97 24.85 -15.64
N LEU A 516 -4.68 25.01 -15.90
CA LEU A 516 -3.61 24.45 -15.10
C LEU A 516 -3.19 25.49 -14.03
N ASP A 517 -2.35 25.08 -13.08
CA ASP A 517 -1.75 26.01 -12.11
C ASP A 517 -0.97 27.13 -12.85
N ASN A 518 -1.04 28.35 -12.31
CA ASN A 518 -0.26 29.53 -12.74
C ASN A 518 -0.53 30.03 -14.18
N ASN A 519 -1.76 30.44 -14.48
CA ASN A 519 -2.18 31.09 -15.75
C ASN A 519 -1.98 30.27 -17.04
N LYS A 520 -1.60 28.99 -16.94
CA LYS A 520 -1.55 28.10 -18.09
C LYS A 520 -2.89 27.44 -18.30
N SER A 521 -3.29 27.24 -19.55
CA SER A 521 -4.50 26.51 -19.87
C SER A 521 -4.28 25.66 -21.09
N ILE A 522 -4.86 24.46 -21.10
CA ILE A 522 -4.90 23.63 -22.30
C ILE A 522 -6.28 23.77 -22.94
N GLU A 523 -6.31 24.09 -24.22
CA GLU A 523 -7.51 24.22 -25.03
C GLU A 523 -7.66 23.00 -25.94
N LEU A 524 -8.87 22.43 -26.03
CA LEU A 524 -9.18 21.28 -26.87
C LEU A 524 -9.91 21.74 -28.14
N TYR A 525 -9.40 21.36 -29.31
CA TYR A 525 -9.97 21.73 -30.61
C TYR A 525 -10.38 20.51 -31.42
N GLU A 526 -11.37 20.66 -32.31
CA GLU A 526 -11.86 19.58 -33.19
C GLU A 526 -11.23 19.60 -34.59
N ASN A 527 -11.21 20.76 -35.25
CA ASN A 527 -10.83 20.86 -36.67
C ASN A 527 -9.37 21.26 -36.84
N ASN A 528 -8.96 22.33 -36.16
CA ASN A 528 -7.61 22.87 -36.25
C ASN A 528 -7.23 23.65 -34.98
N ILE A 529 -5.94 23.70 -34.66
CA ILE A 529 -5.43 24.56 -33.61
C ILE A 529 -5.21 25.97 -34.21
N PRO A 530 -5.75 27.05 -33.61
CA PRO A 530 -5.52 28.41 -34.10
C PRO A 530 -4.04 28.79 -34.11
N ASN A 531 -3.63 29.61 -35.08
CA ASN A 531 -2.25 30.07 -35.20
C ASN A 531 -1.78 30.78 -33.91
N GLY A 532 -0.57 30.45 -33.45
CA GLY A 532 0.02 30.98 -32.22
C GLY A 532 -0.39 30.26 -30.93
N LYS A 533 -1.28 29.27 -30.99
CA LYS A 533 -1.64 28.44 -29.82
C LYS A 533 -0.69 27.24 -29.70
N THR A 534 0.16 27.26 -28.69
CA THR A 534 1.07 26.14 -28.36
C THR A 534 0.51 25.21 -27.30
N ASP A 535 -0.29 25.73 -26.36
CA ASP A 535 -0.91 24.96 -25.28
C ASP A 535 -2.31 24.45 -25.69
N ALA A 536 -2.34 23.63 -26.74
CA ALA A 536 -3.58 23.10 -27.30
C ALA A 536 -3.45 21.63 -27.73
N ILE A 537 -4.56 20.91 -27.72
CA ILE A 537 -4.65 19.54 -28.21
C ILE A 537 -5.74 19.45 -29.28
N LEU A 538 -5.37 18.93 -30.45
CA LEU A 538 -6.31 18.62 -31.52
C LEU A 538 -6.90 17.22 -31.29
N ILE A 539 -8.22 17.15 -31.13
CA ILE A 539 -8.96 15.90 -30.98
C ILE A 539 -9.35 15.39 -32.36
N LYS A 540 -8.79 14.25 -32.77
CA LYS A 540 -9.10 13.60 -34.05
C LYS A 540 -10.21 12.55 -33.96
N ASN A 541 -10.43 12.00 -32.76
CA ASN A 541 -11.38 10.92 -32.55
C ASN A 541 -12.83 11.45 -32.54
N GLN A 542 -13.62 11.06 -33.56
CA GLN A 542 -15.00 11.53 -33.76
C GLN A 542 -15.96 11.11 -32.65
N THR A 543 -15.74 9.94 -32.04
CA THR A 543 -16.53 9.47 -30.89
C THR A 543 -16.30 10.35 -29.67
N LEU A 544 -15.04 10.71 -29.38
CA LEU A 544 -14.70 11.63 -28.30
C LEU A 544 -15.24 13.05 -28.56
N ILE A 545 -15.08 13.57 -29.79
CA ILE A 545 -15.66 14.86 -30.19
C ILE A 545 -17.16 14.88 -29.91
N SER A 546 -17.87 13.83 -30.34
CA SER A 546 -19.32 13.68 -30.12
C SER A 546 -19.67 13.67 -28.64
N ALA A 547 -18.90 12.94 -27.83
CA ALA A 547 -19.08 12.88 -26.38
C ALA A 547 -18.81 14.23 -25.69
N LEU A 548 -17.86 15.03 -26.18
CA LEU A 548 -17.55 16.36 -25.65
C LEU A 548 -18.62 17.40 -26.02
N LYS A 549 -19.15 17.34 -27.24
CA LYS A 549 -20.24 18.22 -27.70
C LYS A 549 -21.55 17.93 -26.97
N ASN A 550 -21.85 16.63 -26.82
CA ASN A 550 -23.07 16.10 -26.20
C ASN A 550 -22.75 15.25 -24.97
N PRO A 551 -22.24 15.85 -23.88
CA PRO A 551 -21.91 15.10 -22.68
C PRO A 551 -23.18 14.45 -22.13
N LYS A 552 -23.10 13.17 -21.77
CA LYS A 552 -24.16 12.55 -20.94
C LYS A 552 -24.22 13.35 -19.65
N GLN A 553 -25.41 13.85 -19.28
CA GLN A 553 -25.55 14.58 -18.01
C GLN A 553 -25.02 13.73 -16.86
N THR A 554 -23.98 14.23 -16.20
CA THR A 554 -23.38 13.66 -14.99
C THR A 554 -24.42 13.74 -13.87
N LYS A 555 -25.25 12.71 -13.68
CA LYS A 555 -26.05 12.58 -12.46
C LYS A 555 -25.07 12.35 -11.31
N SER A 556 -24.94 13.29 -10.38
CA SER A 556 -24.27 12.99 -9.11
C SER A 556 -25.23 12.14 -8.27
N SER A 557 -24.95 10.85 -8.08
CA SER A 557 -25.68 10.10 -7.06
C SER A 557 -25.17 10.54 -5.70
N GLN A 558 -25.82 11.56 -5.11
CA GLN A 558 -25.67 11.84 -3.68
C GLN A 558 -26.22 10.66 -2.88
N ARG A 559 -25.33 9.73 -2.50
CA ARG A 559 -25.58 8.76 -1.43
C ARG A 559 -25.15 9.34 -0.08
N SER A 560 -25.58 10.56 0.21
CA SER A 560 -25.62 11.16 1.55
C SER A 560 -26.42 12.46 1.45
N SER A 561 -27.50 12.54 2.20
CA SER A 561 -28.40 13.67 2.29
C SER A 561 -27.63 14.96 2.61
N GLN A 562 -27.92 16.04 1.86
CA GLN A 562 -27.42 17.41 2.06
C GLN A 562 -25.96 17.67 1.67
N SER A 563 -25.75 18.02 0.40
CA SER A 563 -24.81 19.09 0.02
C SER A 563 -25.37 19.82 -1.19
N THR A 564 -25.27 21.14 -1.17
CA THR A 564 -25.76 22.10 -2.16
C THR A 564 -25.43 21.68 -3.59
N ASN A 565 -26.43 21.77 -4.49
CA ASN A 565 -26.31 21.62 -5.95
C ASN A 565 -25.12 22.42 -6.50
N THR A 566 -23.92 21.84 -6.47
CA THR A 566 -22.83 22.29 -7.32
C THR A 566 -23.04 21.50 -8.60
N GLN A 567 -23.74 22.12 -9.55
CA GLN A 567 -23.91 21.60 -10.89
C GLN A 567 -22.50 21.25 -11.40
N ASN A 568 -22.24 19.97 -11.60
CA ASN A 568 -20.88 19.49 -11.91
C ASN A 568 -20.57 19.84 -13.37
N ASP A 569 -19.82 20.93 -13.58
CA ASP A 569 -19.50 21.49 -14.92
C ASP A 569 -18.52 20.62 -15.74
N ALA A 570 -17.91 19.60 -15.13
CA ALA A 570 -16.90 18.79 -15.79
C ALA A 570 -17.54 17.87 -16.85
N ILE A 571 -17.23 18.11 -18.11
CA ILE A 571 -17.66 17.27 -19.24
C ILE A 571 -16.62 16.20 -19.60
N CYS A 572 -15.37 16.42 -19.20
CA CYS A 572 -14.23 15.56 -19.47
C CYS A 572 -13.17 15.73 -18.36
N TYR A 573 -12.36 14.70 -18.13
CA TYR A 573 -11.11 14.83 -17.40
C TYR A 573 -9.93 14.53 -18.33
N LEU A 574 -8.90 15.38 -18.30
CA LEU A 574 -7.60 15.09 -18.90
C LEU A 574 -6.66 14.53 -17.84
N ALA A 575 -6.21 13.29 -18.04
CA ALA A 575 -5.25 12.61 -17.18
C ALA A 575 -3.87 12.54 -17.85
N PHE A 576 -2.86 13.15 -17.21
CA PHE A 576 -1.48 13.22 -17.71
C PHE A 576 -0.61 12.12 -17.10
N ASN A 577 0.14 11.40 -17.94
CA ASN A 577 1.03 10.29 -17.56
C ASN A 577 0.35 9.24 -16.67
N SER A 578 -0.95 9.06 -16.86
CA SER A 578 -1.73 8.08 -16.12
C SER A 578 -1.57 6.69 -16.73
N LYS A 579 -1.59 5.64 -15.90
CA LYS A 579 -1.64 4.24 -16.38
C LYS A 579 -3.08 3.79 -16.67
N ILE A 580 -3.96 4.72 -17.01
CA ILE A 580 -5.37 4.41 -17.25
C ILE A 580 -5.46 3.77 -18.63
N ARG A 581 -5.96 2.52 -18.68
CA ARG A 581 -6.13 1.79 -19.94
C ARG A 581 -7.25 2.43 -20.78
N PRO A 582 -6.96 2.91 -22.00
CA PRO A 582 -7.98 3.39 -22.92
C PRO A 582 -8.91 2.24 -23.35
N ASP A 583 -10.15 2.58 -23.67
CA ASP A 583 -11.16 1.66 -24.21
C ASP A 583 -11.85 2.21 -25.45
N ASP A 584 -11.41 3.38 -25.94
CA ASP A 584 -11.92 4.08 -27.13
C ASP A 584 -13.45 4.33 -27.10
N LYS A 585 -14.04 4.31 -25.89
CA LYS A 585 -15.46 4.52 -25.66
C LYS A 585 -15.71 5.60 -24.62
N ASP A 586 -15.14 5.42 -23.44
CA ASP A 586 -15.27 6.33 -22.30
C ASP A 586 -13.89 6.90 -21.91
N ILE A 587 -12.81 6.20 -22.30
CA ILE A 587 -11.42 6.56 -22.02
C ILE A 587 -10.61 6.52 -23.32
N PHE A 588 -10.09 7.67 -23.74
CA PHE A 588 -9.41 7.86 -25.03
C PHE A 588 -7.96 8.27 -24.84
N LEU A 589 -7.05 7.60 -25.54
CA LEU A 589 -5.67 8.04 -25.63
C LEU A 589 -5.56 9.19 -26.65
N LEU A 590 -4.96 10.30 -26.25
CA LEU A 590 -4.71 11.45 -27.11
C LEU A 590 -3.27 11.49 -27.57
N ASP A 591 -3.00 12.37 -28.54
CA ASP A 591 -1.64 12.74 -28.94
C ASP A 591 -0.86 13.26 -27.72
N LYS A 592 0.45 13.04 -27.72
CA LYS A 592 1.30 13.51 -26.62
C LYS A 592 1.26 15.03 -26.51
N PHE A 593 1.18 15.53 -25.28
CA PHE A 593 1.35 16.94 -24.97
C PHE A 593 2.78 17.17 -24.45
N GLY A 594 3.66 17.66 -25.32
CA GLY A 594 5.10 17.58 -25.10
C GLY A 594 5.54 16.11 -25.05
N GLU A 595 6.22 15.71 -23.98
CA GLU A 595 6.60 14.30 -23.76
C GLU A 595 5.52 13.47 -23.05
N LYS A 596 4.44 14.10 -22.58
CA LYS A 596 3.45 13.46 -21.70
C LYS A 596 2.36 12.77 -22.50
N PHE A 597 2.00 11.57 -22.09
CA PHE A 597 0.78 10.93 -22.57
C PHE A 597 -0.44 11.58 -21.92
N VAL A 598 -1.48 11.82 -22.71
CA VAL A 598 -2.73 12.41 -22.24
C VAL A 598 -3.87 11.45 -22.53
N THR A 599 -4.73 11.24 -21.54
CA THR A 599 -5.94 10.44 -21.67
C THR A 599 -7.15 11.32 -21.39
N ALA A 600 -8.12 11.35 -22.29
CA ALA A 600 -9.42 11.98 -22.06
C ALA A 600 -10.41 10.96 -21.49
N ILE A 601 -11.14 11.36 -20.46
CA ILE A 601 -12.15 10.55 -19.78
C ILE A 601 -13.49 11.28 -19.88
N VAL A 602 -14.49 10.62 -20.46
CA VAL A 602 -15.86 11.13 -20.65
C VAL A 602 -16.87 10.11 -20.13
N ASN A 603 -18.16 10.44 -20.17
CA ASN A 603 -19.26 9.54 -19.76
C ASN A 603 -19.12 8.97 -18.34
N PHE A 604 -18.60 9.77 -17.41
CA PHE A 604 -18.43 9.38 -16.01
C PHE A 604 -19.56 9.91 -15.13
N GLU A 605 -19.76 9.26 -13.99
CA GLU A 605 -20.44 9.83 -12.84
C GLU A 605 -19.42 10.24 -11.79
N GLU A 606 -19.59 11.42 -11.18
CA GLU A 606 -18.74 11.83 -10.06
C GLU A 606 -19.33 11.42 -8.72
N LYS A 607 -18.50 10.82 -7.88
CA LYS A 607 -18.82 10.49 -6.49
C LYS A 607 -17.77 11.08 -5.56
N THR A 608 -18.20 11.68 -4.47
CA THR A 608 -17.31 12.09 -3.38
C THR A 608 -17.40 11.07 -2.26
N GLU A 609 -16.31 10.39 -1.97
CA GLU A 609 -16.18 9.52 -0.80
C GLU A 609 -15.82 10.38 0.41
N VAL A 610 -16.64 10.32 1.46
CA VAL A 610 -16.36 10.98 2.73
C VAL A 610 -15.39 10.14 3.57
N LYS A 611 -14.83 10.72 4.63
CA LYS A 611 -13.77 10.08 5.44
C LYS A 611 -14.15 8.68 5.94
N ILE A 612 -15.39 8.43 6.38
CA ILE A 612 -15.83 7.11 6.88
C ILE A 612 -15.78 5.99 5.81
N ASN A 613 -15.80 6.36 4.52
CA ASN A 613 -15.66 5.44 3.39
C ASN A 613 -14.20 5.19 3.00
N THR A 614 -13.25 5.77 3.72
CA THR A 614 -11.84 5.73 3.35
C THR A 614 -10.92 5.52 4.55
N LEU A 615 -9.90 4.68 4.39
CA LEU A 615 -8.88 4.45 5.39
C LEU A 615 -8.06 5.73 5.63
N GLN A 616 -7.94 6.09 6.90
CA GLN A 616 -7.15 7.22 7.36
C GLN A 616 -5.89 6.71 8.06
N GLU A 617 -4.84 7.52 8.12
CA GLU A 617 -3.54 7.09 8.66
C GLU A 617 -3.63 6.55 10.10
N LYS A 618 -4.45 7.17 10.96
CA LYS A 618 -4.65 6.75 12.36
C LYS A 618 -5.42 5.45 12.51
N GLU A 619 -6.12 5.01 11.47
CA GLU A 619 -6.94 3.79 11.44
C GLU A 619 -6.17 2.57 10.93
N ALA A 620 -4.96 2.80 10.41
CA ALA A 620 -4.09 1.75 9.91
C ALA A 620 -3.22 1.18 11.03
N VAL A 621 -3.31 -0.13 11.25
CA VAL A 621 -2.40 -0.82 12.15
C VAL A 621 -1.24 -1.39 11.32
N VAL A 622 -0.06 -0.83 11.51
CA VAL A 622 1.14 -1.17 10.74
C VAL A 622 2.00 -2.16 11.50
N LEU A 623 2.26 -3.30 10.88
CA LEU A 623 3.09 -4.39 11.38
C LEU A 623 4.23 -4.68 10.40
N PRO A 624 5.31 -5.35 10.82
CA PRO A 624 6.24 -5.98 9.89
C PRO A 624 5.47 -6.93 8.96
N ALA A 625 5.87 -6.99 7.69
CA ALA A 625 5.41 -8.08 6.82
C ALA A 625 5.83 -9.44 7.42
N PRO A 626 5.11 -10.54 7.12
CA PRO A 626 5.46 -11.87 7.63
C PRO A 626 6.92 -12.21 7.33
N GLN A 627 7.68 -12.49 8.39
CA GLN A 627 9.13 -12.70 8.30
C GLN A 627 9.49 -14.17 8.17
N LYS A 628 8.52 -15.06 8.38
CA LYS A 628 8.67 -16.50 8.24
C LYS A 628 7.64 -17.04 7.26
N PHE A 629 7.92 -18.18 6.64
CA PHE A 629 6.87 -18.92 5.93
C PHE A 629 6.03 -19.72 6.93
N LYS A 630 6.67 -20.58 7.72
CA LYS A 630 6.06 -21.33 8.83
C LYS A 630 6.54 -20.76 10.17
N PRO A 631 5.75 -20.83 11.26
CA PRO A 631 6.18 -20.37 12.59
C PRO A 631 7.49 -21.01 13.07
N THR A 632 7.70 -22.27 12.67
CA THR A 632 8.87 -23.11 13.00
C THR A 632 10.13 -22.78 12.19
N ASP A 633 10.05 -21.92 11.17
CA ASP A 633 11.23 -21.57 10.39
C ASP A 633 12.31 -20.94 11.29
N PRO A 634 13.59 -21.33 11.14
CA PRO A 634 14.64 -20.96 12.09
C PRO A 634 15.10 -19.50 11.98
N LYS A 635 14.76 -18.81 10.88
CA LYS A 635 15.19 -17.43 10.61
C LYS A 635 14.01 -16.55 10.20
N SER A 636 13.96 -15.36 10.79
CA SER A 636 13.14 -14.26 10.28
C SER A 636 13.87 -13.57 9.13
N VAL A 637 13.17 -13.39 8.02
CA VAL A 637 13.64 -12.72 6.81
C VAL A 637 12.94 -11.37 6.69
N ALA A 638 13.70 -10.34 6.35
CA ALA A 638 13.18 -9.05 5.94
C ALA A 638 13.76 -8.72 4.57
N LEU A 639 12.89 -8.31 3.65
CA LEU A 639 13.30 -7.75 2.37
C LEU A 639 13.66 -6.28 2.58
N VAL A 640 14.80 -5.87 2.04
CA VAL A 640 15.06 -4.45 1.82
C VAL A 640 15.39 -4.24 0.34
N GLN A 641 14.87 -3.16 -0.23
CA GLN A 641 15.03 -2.82 -1.64
C GLN A 641 15.10 -1.30 -1.83
N GLY A 642 15.80 -0.88 -2.88
CA GLY A 642 15.83 0.50 -3.33
C GLY A 642 17.10 0.80 -4.13
N PRO A 643 17.13 1.93 -4.85
CA PRO A 643 18.29 2.32 -5.63
C PRO A 643 19.48 2.66 -4.73
N SER A 644 20.64 2.48 -5.31
CA SER A 644 21.89 2.99 -4.79
C SER A 644 22.37 4.18 -5.61
N LEU A 645 23.16 5.03 -4.98
CA LEU A 645 24.03 5.97 -5.67
C LEU A 645 25.22 5.19 -6.21
N ILE A 646 25.38 5.21 -7.52
CA ILE A 646 26.42 4.47 -8.25
C ILE A 646 27.35 5.48 -8.88
N GLY A 647 28.62 5.43 -8.50
CA GLY A 647 29.67 6.22 -9.12
C GLY A 647 30.09 5.62 -10.46
N ILE A 648 30.28 6.47 -11.45
CA ILE A 648 30.72 6.11 -12.79
C ILE A 648 32.02 6.87 -13.05
N HIS A 649 33.03 6.15 -13.52
CA HIS A 649 34.30 6.76 -13.86
C HIS A 649 34.13 7.78 -14.99
N ALA A 650 34.71 8.97 -14.81
CA ALA A 650 34.73 10.04 -15.79
C ALA A 650 36.16 10.44 -16.17
N ASN A 651 36.90 11.07 -15.26
CA ASN A 651 38.34 11.33 -15.33
C ASN A 651 38.84 11.66 -13.93
N ALA A 652 40.14 11.88 -13.75
CA ALA A 652 40.74 12.07 -12.43
C ALA A 652 40.18 13.27 -11.63
N ASN A 653 39.76 14.35 -12.31
CA ASN A 653 39.23 15.55 -11.67
C ASN A 653 37.77 15.32 -11.25
N GLU A 654 36.94 14.86 -12.19
CA GLU A 654 35.52 14.60 -11.96
C GLU A 654 35.28 13.46 -10.96
N ASP A 655 36.11 12.41 -10.98
CA ASP A 655 36.05 11.28 -10.02
C ASP A 655 36.30 11.79 -8.59
N ARG A 656 37.33 12.65 -8.42
CA ARG A 656 37.67 13.26 -7.13
C ARG A 656 36.57 14.19 -6.65
N SER A 657 36.04 15.03 -7.53
CA SER A 657 34.93 15.93 -7.23
C SER A 657 33.66 15.14 -6.86
N THR A 658 33.40 14.01 -7.52
CA THR A 658 32.28 13.10 -7.20
C THR A 658 32.42 12.52 -5.79
N ILE A 659 33.61 12.07 -5.40
CA ILE A 659 33.88 11.58 -4.04
C ILE A 659 33.70 12.69 -2.99
N LYS A 660 34.14 13.92 -3.28
CA LYS A 660 33.91 15.08 -2.38
C LYS A 660 32.42 15.38 -2.22
N PHE A 661 31.66 15.41 -3.31
CA PHE A 661 30.22 15.61 -3.28
C PHE A 661 29.51 14.53 -2.45
N LEU A 662 29.87 13.25 -2.62
CA LEU A 662 29.30 12.15 -1.84
C LEU A 662 29.66 12.24 -0.35
N ASN A 663 30.88 12.67 -0.02
CA ASN A 663 31.27 12.95 1.37
C ASN A 663 30.39 14.04 2.00
N TRP A 664 30.15 15.14 1.29
CA TRP A 664 29.24 16.20 1.73
C TRP A 664 27.80 15.66 1.87
N TYR A 665 27.30 14.96 0.85
CA TYR A 665 25.93 14.44 0.81
C TYR A 665 25.61 13.52 2.00
N LEU A 666 26.56 12.66 2.40
CA LEU A 666 26.36 11.69 3.47
C LEU A 666 26.69 12.21 4.87
N ASN A 667 27.50 13.26 5.01
CA ASN A 667 28.12 13.61 6.29
C ASN A 667 28.01 15.08 6.69
N ALA A 668 27.78 16.02 5.76
CA ALA A 668 27.65 17.43 6.12
C ALA A 668 26.34 17.68 6.86
N GLU A 669 26.39 18.32 8.02
CA GLU A 669 25.18 18.76 8.72
C GLU A 669 24.70 20.10 8.16
N VAL A 670 23.52 20.08 7.54
CA VAL A 670 22.90 21.26 6.90
C VAL A 670 21.64 21.65 7.68
N ASP A 671 21.44 22.94 7.87
CA ASP A 671 20.19 23.50 8.41
C ASP A 671 19.19 23.71 7.27
N TRP A 672 18.11 22.92 7.26
CA TRP A 672 17.07 22.97 6.23
C TRP A 672 15.90 23.87 6.60
N LYS A 673 16.05 24.74 7.61
CA LYS A 673 15.00 25.64 8.14
C LYS A 673 13.78 24.92 8.72
N ASP A 674 13.92 23.62 9.03
CA ASP A 674 12.88 22.80 9.69
C ASP A 674 13.14 22.59 11.19
N GLY A 675 14.20 23.20 11.74
CA GLY A 675 14.55 23.18 13.16
C GLY A 675 15.52 22.05 13.56
N GLU A 676 15.92 21.17 12.64
CA GLU A 676 16.91 20.11 12.91
C GLU A 676 18.01 20.09 11.84
N LYS A 677 19.28 20.09 12.28
CA LYS A 677 20.40 19.86 11.37
C LYS A 677 20.40 18.40 10.91
N LYS A 678 20.43 18.19 9.59
CA LYS A 678 20.39 16.86 8.98
C LYS A 678 21.35 16.81 7.80
N THR A 679 21.86 15.62 7.52
CA THR A 679 22.63 15.40 6.29
C THR A 679 21.74 15.55 5.06
N PRO A 680 22.29 15.95 3.90
CA PRO A 680 21.56 15.96 2.63
C PRO A 680 20.89 14.60 2.32
N ALA A 681 21.56 13.49 2.64
CA ALA A 681 21.00 12.15 2.51
C ALA A 681 19.77 11.92 3.41
N GLU A 682 19.82 12.36 4.67
CA GLU A 682 18.67 12.27 5.59
C GLU A 682 17.51 13.15 5.13
N TYR A 683 17.80 14.37 4.67
CA TYR A 683 16.80 15.27 4.12
C TYR A 683 16.08 14.64 2.93
N LEU A 684 16.84 14.13 1.95
CA LEU A 684 16.26 13.52 0.76
C LEU A 684 15.43 12.28 1.14
N ALA A 685 15.96 11.40 2.00
CA ALA A 685 15.23 10.22 2.45
C ALA A 685 13.93 10.58 3.18
N GLU A 686 13.94 11.58 4.07
CA GLU A 686 12.76 12.04 4.78
C GLU A 686 11.70 12.61 3.83
N LYS A 687 12.09 13.53 2.92
CA LYS A 687 11.15 14.15 1.96
C LYS A 687 10.57 13.15 0.98
N ALA A 688 11.37 12.16 0.57
CA ALA A 688 10.94 11.11 -0.33
C ALA A 688 10.30 9.91 0.38
N SER A 689 10.13 9.95 1.70
CA SER A 689 9.54 8.88 2.52
C SER A 689 10.27 7.53 2.42
N TYR A 690 11.59 7.58 2.29
CA TYR A 690 12.47 6.42 2.29
C TYR A 690 13.18 6.24 3.63
N LEU A 691 13.70 5.04 3.84
CA LEU A 691 14.61 4.72 4.93
C LEU A 691 16.05 4.97 4.48
N LEU A 692 16.82 5.60 5.36
CA LEU A 692 18.27 5.70 5.20
C LEU A 692 18.91 4.77 6.25
N PRO A 693 19.73 3.78 5.84
CA PRO A 693 20.30 2.79 6.76
C PRO A 693 21.50 3.33 7.55
N PHE A 694 21.35 4.53 8.10
CA PHE A 694 22.31 5.11 9.03
C PHE A 694 22.12 4.52 10.42
N LYS A 695 23.23 4.23 11.12
CA LYS A 695 23.25 3.68 12.49
C LYS A 695 22.35 4.49 13.41
N LYS A 696 22.47 5.83 13.41
CA LYS A 696 21.66 6.72 14.24
C LYS A 696 20.15 6.61 13.97
N VAL A 697 19.73 6.42 12.71
CA VAL A 697 18.32 6.26 12.34
C VAL A 697 17.79 4.91 12.86
N LEU A 698 18.58 3.86 12.67
CA LEU A 698 18.24 2.51 13.12
C LEU A 698 18.24 2.40 14.66
N GLU A 699 19.14 3.08 15.36
CA GLU A 699 19.23 3.08 16.83
C GLU A 699 18.12 3.89 17.50
N LYS A 700 17.78 5.08 16.98
CA LYS A 700 16.63 5.86 17.45
C LYS A 700 15.34 5.04 17.37
N SER A 701 15.18 4.22 16.33
CA SER A 701 14.05 3.28 16.24
C SER A 701 14.03 2.28 17.40
N LYS A 702 15.19 1.74 17.83
CA LYS A 702 15.31 0.80 18.95
C LYS A 702 14.89 1.41 20.29
N GLN A 703 15.20 2.68 20.53
CA GLN A 703 14.84 3.36 21.78
C GLN A 703 13.33 3.62 21.88
N ASN A 704 12.67 4.02 20.78
CA ASN A 704 11.22 4.24 20.75
C ASN A 704 10.41 2.95 20.98
N ILE A 705 10.96 1.78 20.58
CA ILE A 705 10.40 0.46 20.90
C ILE A 705 10.46 0.17 22.40
N LYS A 706 11.56 0.54 23.07
CA LYS A 706 11.72 0.35 24.53
C LYS A 706 10.84 1.31 25.35
N ALA A 707 10.59 2.51 24.86
CA ALA A 707 9.68 3.47 25.51
C ALA A 707 8.23 2.97 25.48
N THR A 708 7.78 2.46 24.32
CA THR A 708 6.44 1.85 24.19
C THR A 708 6.28 0.52 24.95
N SER A 709 7.36 -0.18 25.30
CA SER A 709 7.29 -1.32 26.23
C SER A 709 7.25 -0.91 27.71
N LYS A 710 7.85 0.22 28.09
CA LYS A 710 7.88 0.70 29.49
C LYS A 710 6.60 1.41 29.93
N GLU A 711 5.86 2.05 29.02
CA GLU A 711 4.53 2.58 29.34
C GLU A 711 3.51 1.48 29.71
N GLY A 712 3.77 0.22 29.35
CA GLY A 712 3.02 -0.94 29.83
C GLY A 712 3.37 -1.41 31.25
N GLU A 713 4.56 -1.04 31.77
CA GLU A 713 5.05 -1.53 33.07
C GLU A 713 4.91 -0.50 34.22
N GLN A 714 4.73 0.79 33.94
CA GLN A 714 4.65 1.82 35.00
C GLN A 714 3.24 2.26 35.43
N ASN A 715 2.17 1.61 34.97
CA ASN A 715 0.81 1.84 35.52
C ASN A 715 0.30 0.74 36.46
N GLN A 716 1.19 -0.08 37.02
CA GLN A 716 0.90 -0.98 38.13
C GLN A 716 1.92 -0.79 39.26
N GLY A 717 1.82 0.34 39.97
CA GLY A 717 2.70 0.59 41.10
C GLY A 717 2.41 1.90 41.79
N LYS A 718 1.27 1.95 42.50
CA LYS A 718 0.93 2.81 43.66
C LYS A 718 -0.59 3.08 43.70
N LYS A 719 -1.36 2.05 44.04
CA LYS A 719 -2.62 2.19 44.76
C LYS A 719 -2.43 1.49 46.10
N GLY A 720 -1.86 2.24 47.05
CA GLY A 720 -1.80 1.87 48.45
C GLY A 720 -2.42 3.01 49.23
N ASP A 721 -3.69 2.79 49.57
CA ASP A 721 -4.45 3.23 50.74
C ASP A 721 -4.23 4.63 51.35
N GLY A 722 -5.37 5.28 51.60
CA GLY A 722 -5.54 6.04 52.84
C GLY A 722 -6.04 7.46 52.71
N ALA A 723 -7.36 7.59 52.81
CA ALA A 723 -8.08 8.63 53.58
C ALA A 723 -7.95 10.13 53.24
N GLN A 724 -9.08 10.65 52.78
CA GLN A 724 -9.73 11.93 53.07
C GLN A 724 -9.01 12.89 54.05
N ASN A 725 -8.82 14.16 53.64
CA ASN A 725 -9.45 15.28 54.35
C ASN A 725 -9.56 16.55 53.49
N GLN A 726 -10.68 17.24 53.68
CA GLN A 726 -10.99 18.57 53.16
C GLN A 726 -10.17 19.63 53.92
N GLY A 727 -9.78 20.72 53.25
CA GLY A 727 -9.40 21.95 53.96
C GLY A 727 -8.40 22.86 53.28
N LYS A 728 -8.93 24.00 52.81
CA LYS A 728 -8.30 25.34 52.72
C LYS A 728 -7.18 25.63 51.70
N LYS A 729 -7.58 26.49 50.75
CA LYS A 729 -6.88 27.68 50.21
C LYS A 729 -5.54 28.05 50.85
N GLY A 730 -4.56 28.31 49.98
CA GLY A 730 -3.37 29.11 50.23
C GLY A 730 -2.52 29.22 48.97
N ASP A 731 -2.52 30.40 48.37
CA ASP A 731 -1.67 30.82 47.26
C ASP A 731 -0.18 30.73 47.59
N GLY A 732 0.66 30.44 46.59
CA GLY A 732 2.09 30.75 46.69
C GLY A 732 3.05 29.89 45.87
N ALA A 733 3.66 30.55 44.87
CA ALA A 733 5.02 30.34 44.36
C ALA A 733 5.29 29.20 43.36
N GLN A 734 5.28 29.62 42.09
CA GLN A 734 6.29 29.39 41.05
C GLN A 734 7.49 28.47 41.42
N ASN A 735 7.71 27.43 40.61
CA ASN A 735 9.07 26.97 40.37
C ASN A 735 9.29 26.48 38.93
N GLY A 736 9.91 27.38 38.15
CA GLY A 736 11.08 27.13 37.31
C GLY A 736 11.19 25.86 36.47
N LYS A 737 11.08 26.07 35.14
CA LYS A 737 12.00 25.59 34.09
C LYS A 737 12.48 24.13 34.19
N ASN A 738 11.82 23.27 33.43
CA ASN A 738 12.50 22.14 32.80
C ASN A 738 11.98 21.99 31.36
N ASP A 739 12.50 22.85 30.49
CA ASP A 739 12.41 22.73 29.04
C ASP A 739 13.21 21.51 28.58
N LYS A 740 12.69 20.31 28.83
CA LYS A 740 13.18 19.09 28.18
C LYS A 740 12.61 19.03 26.78
N ALA A 741 13.39 19.60 25.86
CA ALA A 741 13.50 19.27 24.44
C ALA A 741 12.38 18.36 23.91
N LYS A 742 11.26 18.99 23.52
CA LYS A 742 10.37 18.45 22.50
C LYS A 742 11.11 18.63 21.19
N HIS A 743 11.27 17.58 20.38
CA HIS A 743 11.04 17.56 18.93
C HIS A 743 11.53 16.20 18.41
N ASN A 744 10.55 15.39 17.97
CA ASN A 744 10.70 14.01 17.57
C ASN A 744 10.80 13.93 16.03
N GLY A 745 12.00 13.67 15.49
CA GLY A 745 12.19 13.28 14.09
C GLY A 745 11.64 11.88 13.82
N PHE A 746 10.37 11.78 13.41
CA PHE A 746 9.72 10.58 12.89
C PHE A 746 9.65 10.62 11.36
N CYS A 747 9.57 9.45 10.72
CA CYS A 747 8.90 9.36 9.42
C CYS A 747 7.48 9.93 9.60
N ARG A 748 7.16 11.03 8.91
CA ARG A 748 5.93 11.82 9.09
C ARG A 748 4.62 11.00 9.09
N TYR A 749 4.64 9.78 8.55
CA TYR A 749 3.45 8.96 8.30
C TYR A 749 3.31 7.71 9.19
N CYS A 750 4.33 7.29 9.93
CA CYS A 750 4.27 6.06 10.72
C CYS A 750 4.73 6.34 12.14
N ARG A 751 3.85 6.85 13.00
CA ARG A 751 4.09 6.89 14.46
C ARG A 751 4.05 5.51 15.13
N GLN A 752 4.30 4.41 14.39
CA GLN A 752 4.40 3.04 14.92
C GLN A 752 5.88 2.60 14.92
N PRO A 753 6.42 2.10 16.05
CA PRO A 753 7.73 1.48 16.08
C PRO A 753 7.67 0.10 15.38
N ILE A 754 8.07 0.04 14.11
CA ILE A 754 8.06 -1.18 13.27
C ILE A 754 8.97 -2.31 13.85
N PHE A 755 9.85 -2.03 14.81
CA PHE A 755 10.97 -2.93 15.09
C PHE A 755 10.88 -3.74 16.41
N LYS A 756 9.68 -3.98 16.99
CA LYS A 756 9.53 -4.70 18.28
C LYS A 756 10.27 -6.05 18.34
N ARG A 757 10.60 -6.67 17.20
CA ARG A 757 11.25 -7.98 17.12
C ARG A 757 12.53 -8.09 16.29
N PHE A 758 13.08 -6.99 15.79
CA PHE A 758 14.30 -7.05 14.97
C PHE A 758 15.61 -7.20 15.76
N CYS A 759 15.59 -7.20 17.10
CA CYS A 759 16.81 -7.26 17.92
C CYS A 759 16.66 -8.07 19.22
N ARG A 760 15.84 -9.13 19.22
CA ARG A 760 16.08 -10.32 20.05
C ARG A 760 16.43 -11.44 19.08
#